data_AF-A0AAV1ZGB1-F1
#
_entry.id   AF-A0AAV1ZGB1-F1
#
_cell.length_a   1.000
_cell.length_b   1.000
_cell.length_c   1.000
_cell.angle_alpha   90.00
_cell.angle_beta   90.00
_cell.angle_gamma   90.00
#
_symmetry.space_group_name_H-M   'P 1'
#
loop_
_entity.id
_entity.type
_entity.pdbx_description
1 polymer ?
#
loop_
_entity_poly.entity_id
_entity_poly.type
_entity_poly.pdbx_seq_one_letter_code
_entity_poly.pdbx_strand_id
1 'polypeptide(L)'
;MEFFNALQMHTSRKQETNRRFVGISLILQSAVICFEESVPSVETLYDDILLWKDAAQTKSAVSAPMCLNDWRLVTRECKASIIDGAKWLPFNYSMCTKYQSAIKDIKFNCPPGLRELESNVCYDVFKEEHTLEDAEGICDTRSSFLMNLNLLNNTRLLFELEISSKYWISEGTRTMKSKNETYSYHKMINRNFHCIVVNQINGILGYSFDDCKVNEKHSFVCVHHPLKVLESMFFSKAWYKFPFQHGCFYIEHSKKTWEEANKSCQVSHGKSNLLRSIQNVDDYSSFRALLNNLPHLPKGFSWWISLFQNKDSLKWLGSSEEIITFVDWEAHTNFRMNQSAGVLSLGSSTKSSIHWSLRDLSSKEGIICEMQDCSNTSPVSVDIEDKTILPIGNYSDLILNLNYQCIPTGWFVANSISWFKDDIAIKISKGTELSLRIETGPTIDDSLTSQGYYWCSVDQELYITPVFSSKVLFKHPGWHTFVLYMLTKVPEFSNCSHSLFQNVQFILEFNKNFRELLSSENFFLFLKDASCASSELHYYDHIYVSKKVGNEQRVKEIIVSSITSPQTFLMEELLIKLNILTNGNFSLRSTVACPSEKSHQGEHILNWPETLIGQSASPKEDCNTESGAPLERKCLGDFNTGGFWSPLGKVCTGFESILTMSLHKLAKENITEVNVLNSSLSMEDIIAHSDNFSTTDVQYVTRILQNIASVPDIQPGVVRSVVNTVDTVIEVNIMTEDVDLLSTTPGKISSALEDILSKVHTNGQIITEAGNSIAVSALPLNTNLSLIPTGGVLEQWGSNITTLFNNSNKDPSTLLNQLENFEAAVLLPENLLSQKPSNDITNIPIIIRKNFHFLKDIVMNGQVISPVIDVSIGKKTVFNVTPPVEMVFNISEISAEDFKSLKCAFWAADQNAWSDNGCKSKLNLTRIHCFCDHLTSFAIIADLKVGTETPDFHFEILSIITYIGSCLSIFGLGMIILTFIIFRKWRAQLKHKILFNFSLSLFLFLFLFLIGAQKKHWNYGCLAIAILLHYFVLASFSWMLVEAYLQYLILVKVIGTYIPRFLQKAMIFAWVVG
;
A
#
# COMPACT_ATOMS: atom_id res chain seq x y z
N MET A 1 11.08 -56.32 25.88
CA MET A 1 11.55 -56.66 27.23
C MET A 1 11.07 -58.04 27.66
N GLU A 2 9.76 -58.30 27.71
CA GLU A 2 9.22 -59.64 28.11
C GLU A 2 9.63 -60.79 27.19
N PHE A 3 9.66 -60.58 25.87
CA PHE A 3 10.15 -61.56 24.89
C PHE A 3 11.64 -61.90 25.08
N PHE A 4 12.45 -60.89 25.43
CA PHE A 4 13.89 -61.06 25.68
C PHE A 4 14.13 -61.85 26.97
N ASN A 5 13.36 -61.56 28.02
CA ASN A 5 13.38 -62.31 29.28
C ASN A 5 12.91 -63.77 29.10
N ALA A 6 11.90 -64.01 28.26
CA ALA A 6 11.43 -65.36 27.92
C ALA A 6 12.48 -66.16 27.12
N LEU A 7 13.17 -65.52 26.17
CA LEU A 7 14.24 -66.15 25.39
C LEU A 7 15.45 -66.51 26.26
N GLN A 8 15.80 -65.64 27.23
CA GLN A 8 16.89 -65.84 28.18
C GLN A 8 16.58 -66.95 29.19
N MET A 9 15.31 -67.12 29.59
CA MET A 9 14.85 -68.28 30.36
C MET A 9 14.93 -69.60 29.57
N HIS A 10 14.72 -69.55 28.24
CA HIS A 10 14.70 -70.76 27.42
C HIS A 10 16.11 -71.25 27.05
N THR A 11 17.06 -70.34 26.83
CA THR A 11 18.48 -70.67 26.60
C THR A 11 19.17 -71.21 27.85
N SER A 12 18.75 -70.78 29.06
CA SER A 12 19.27 -71.31 30.33
C SER A 12 18.73 -72.70 30.69
N ARG A 13 17.58 -73.12 30.14
CA ARG A 13 17.01 -74.47 30.36
C ARG A 13 17.57 -75.59 29.47
N LYS A 14 18.38 -75.28 28.44
CA LYS A 14 18.82 -76.24 27.41
C LYS A 14 20.34 -76.45 27.34
N GLN A 15 21.05 -76.23 28.44
CA GLN A 15 22.49 -76.41 28.55
C GLN A 15 22.93 -77.87 28.79
N GLU A 16 22.13 -78.87 28.38
CA GLU A 16 22.43 -80.30 28.59
C GLU A 16 22.66 -81.12 27.31
N THR A 17 22.72 -80.49 26.14
CA THR A 17 23.07 -81.22 24.90
C THR A 17 24.26 -80.59 24.18
N ASN A 18 25.30 -81.42 24.05
CA ASN A 18 26.65 -81.14 23.59
C ASN A 18 26.74 -80.79 22.08
N ARG A 19 26.11 -79.69 21.65
CA ARG A 19 26.32 -79.09 20.31
C ARG A 19 26.57 -77.59 20.46
N ARG A 20 27.82 -77.17 20.19
CA ARG A 20 28.20 -75.75 20.11
C ARG A 20 27.61 -75.13 18.85
N PHE A 21 26.62 -74.27 18.99
CA PHE A 21 26.19 -73.38 17.91
C PHE A 21 27.21 -72.22 17.82
N VAL A 22 27.93 -72.13 16.69
CA VAL A 22 28.84 -71.00 16.40
C VAL A 22 27.98 -69.87 15.83
N GLY A 23 27.49 -69.01 16.71
CA GLY A 23 26.73 -67.80 16.36
C GLY A 23 25.24 -68.06 16.11
N ILE A 24 24.39 -67.46 16.94
CA ILE A 24 22.96 -67.34 16.66
C ILE A 24 22.75 -65.88 16.23
N SER A 25 22.43 -65.65 14.96
CA SER A 25 21.93 -64.34 14.51
C SER A 25 20.41 -64.32 14.66
N LEU A 26 19.92 -63.38 15.48
CA LEU A 26 18.50 -63.09 15.60
C LEU A 26 18.17 -61.94 14.66
N ILE A 27 17.44 -62.25 13.58
CA ILE A 27 16.97 -61.24 12.64
C ILE A 27 15.47 -61.08 12.89
N LEU A 28 15.07 -59.92 13.40
CA LEU A 28 13.67 -59.57 13.58
C LEU A 28 13.14 -59.04 12.25
N GLN A 29 12.26 -59.78 11.59
CA GLN A 29 11.65 -59.36 10.33
C GLN A 29 10.15 -59.14 10.53
N SER A 30 9.63 -58.03 10.03
CA SER A 30 8.19 -57.78 10.01
C SER A 30 7.56 -58.70 8.96
N ALA A 31 6.42 -59.31 9.26
CA ALA A 31 5.67 -60.08 8.26
C ALA A 31 5.10 -59.21 7.13
N VAL A 32 5.07 -57.88 7.33
CA VAL A 32 4.33 -56.93 6.49
C VAL A 32 5.23 -55.81 5.94
N ILE A 33 6.36 -55.50 6.57
CA ILE A 33 7.22 -54.34 6.23
C ILE A 33 8.62 -54.81 5.85
N CYS A 34 9.08 -54.44 4.66
CA CYS A 34 10.49 -54.52 4.29
C CYS A 34 11.20 -53.29 4.86
N PHE A 35 12.18 -53.51 5.71
CA PHE A 35 12.97 -52.43 6.32
C PHE A 35 14.00 -51.85 5.33
N GLU A 36 14.48 -50.66 5.67
CA GLU A 36 15.45 -49.90 4.87
C GLU A 36 16.67 -50.77 4.50
N GLU A 37 16.99 -50.80 3.21
CA GLU A 37 18.11 -51.56 2.68
C GLU A 37 19.00 -50.64 1.83
N SER A 38 20.27 -50.53 2.21
CA SER A 38 21.30 -49.88 1.41
C SER A 38 21.99 -50.92 0.54
N VAL A 39 21.98 -50.68 -0.78
CA VAL A 39 22.58 -51.61 -1.74
C VAL A 39 23.63 -50.86 -2.57
N PRO A 40 24.91 -51.25 -2.52
CA PRO A 40 25.94 -50.65 -3.36
C PRO A 40 25.71 -51.01 -4.83
N SER A 41 25.73 -50.01 -5.74
CA SER A 41 25.55 -50.25 -7.18
C SER A 41 26.87 -50.65 -7.86
N VAL A 42 27.38 -51.84 -7.56
CA VAL A 42 28.72 -52.31 -8.00
C VAL A 42 28.88 -52.42 -9.54
N GLU A 43 27.80 -52.26 -10.32
CA GLU A 43 27.81 -52.41 -11.79
C GLU A 43 27.37 -51.16 -12.57
N THR A 44 27.15 -50.00 -11.94
CA THR A 44 26.77 -48.77 -12.66
C THR A 44 27.91 -47.75 -12.73
N LEU A 45 27.95 -46.95 -13.80
CA LEU A 45 29.04 -46.02 -14.13
C LEU A 45 29.33 -44.92 -13.06
N TYR A 46 28.59 -44.87 -11.95
CA TYR A 46 28.53 -43.74 -11.02
C TYR A 46 28.79 -44.07 -9.53
N ASP A 47 29.14 -45.30 -9.14
CA ASP A 47 29.54 -45.66 -7.75
C ASP A 47 28.59 -45.18 -6.62
N ASP A 48 27.30 -44.95 -6.90
CA ASP A 48 26.33 -44.45 -5.91
C ASP A 48 25.64 -45.59 -5.12
N ILE A 49 25.34 -45.36 -3.85
CA ILE A 49 24.57 -46.29 -2.98
C ILE A 49 23.08 -46.01 -3.16
N LEU A 50 22.31 -47.02 -3.58
CA LEU A 50 20.85 -46.92 -3.64
C LEU A 50 20.23 -47.27 -2.29
N LEU A 51 19.57 -46.30 -1.67
CA LEU A 51 18.82 -46.49 -0.43
C LEU A 51 17.34 -46.77 -0.73
N TRP A 52 16.83 -47.93 -0.32
CA TRP A 52 15.41 -48.28 -0.40
C TRP A 52 14.78 -48.09 0.98
N LYS A 53 13.93 -47.08 1.14
CA LYS A 53 13.23 -46.80 2.41
C LYS A 53 12.14 -47.84 2.69
N ASP A 54 11.73 -47.94 3.96
CA ASP A 54 10.71 -48.89 4.44
C ASP A 54 9.46 -48.92 3.54
N ALA A 55 9.03 -50.13 3.14
CA ALA A 55 7.78 -50.33 2.40
C ALA A 55 6.93 -51.46 2.99
N ALA A 56 5.62 -51.23 3.02
CA ALA A 56 4.63 -52.21 3.46
C ALA A 56 4.13 -53.12 2.31
N GLN A 57 3.57 -54.28 2.66
CA GLN A 57 2.98 -55.31 1.81
C GLN A 57 2.60 -54.88 0.39
N THR A 58 3.20 -55.51 -0.63
CA THR A 58 2.87 -55.36 -2.07
C THR A 58 3.02 -53.92 -2.62
N LYS A 59 3.69 -53.05 -1.87
CA LYS A 59 4.08 -51.73 -2.34
C LYS A 59 5.47 -51.78 -2.93
N SER A 60 5.66 -51.04 -4.01
CA SER A 60 6.97 -50.80 -4.57
C SER A 60 7.56 -49.53 -3.95
N ALA A 61 8.83 -49.55 -3.56
CA ALA A 61 9.56 -48.36 -3.14
C ALA A 61 10.34 -47.78 -4.31
N VAL A 62 10.81 -46.54 -4.16
CA VAL A 62 11.74 -45.84 -5.05
C VAL A 62 13.07 -45.69 -4.31
N SER A 63 14.19 -45.78 -5.02
CA SER A 63 15.51 -45.57 -4.45
C SER A 63 15.80 -44.09 -4.17
N ALA A 64 16.69 -43.81 -3.22
CA ALA A 64 17.34 -42.51 -3.05
C ALA A 64 18.86 -42.67 -3.24
N PRO A 65 19.51 -42.01 -4.24
CA PRO A 65 18.92 -41.17 -5.29
C PRO A 65 17.96 -41.94 -6.23
N MET A 66 17.06 -41.21 -6.90
CA MET A 66 16.03 -41.84 -7.76
C MET A 66 16.66 -42.45 -9.01
N CYS A 67 16.34 -43.73 -9.24
CA CYS A 67 16.74 -44.47 -10.43
C CYS A 67 15.65 -44.45 -11.51
N LEU A 68 16.05 -44.17 -12.74
CA LEU A 68 15.17 -44.07 -13.92
C LEU A 68 15.60 -45.03 -15.03
N ASN A 69 14.63 -45.61 -15.74
CA ASN A 69 14.80 -46.35 -16.99
C ASN A 69 13.92 -45.76 -18.09
N ASP A 70 14.47 -45.30 -19.21
CA ASP A 70 13.69 -44.65 -20.29
C ASP A 70 12.69 -43.60 -19.75
N TRP A 71 13.15 -42.77 -18.81
CA TRP A 71 12.35 -41.75 -18.09
C TRP A 71 11.20 -42.29 -17.21
N ARG A 72 11.17 -43.59 -16.91
CA ARG A 72 10.25 -44.21 -15.94
C ARG A 72 10.94 -44.49 -14.62
N LEU A 73 10.25 -44.21 -13.51
CA LEU A 73 10.68 -44.55 -12.15
C LEU A 73 10.84 -46.07 -12.01
N VAL A 74 12.05 -46.52 -11.70
CA VAL A 74 12.30 -47.92 -11.39
C VAL A 74 11.95 -48.15 -9.92
N THR A 75 11.07 -49.10 -9.67
CA THR A 75 10.59 -49.40 -8.33
C THR A 75 10.96 -50.83 -7.92
N ARG A 76 11.11 -51.06 -6.61
CA ARG A 76 11.41 -52.38 -6.05
C ARG A 76 10.28 -52.81 -5.13
N GLU A 77 9.72 -53.99 -5.39
CA GLU A 77 8.55 -54.48 -4.65
C GLU A 77 8.94 -55.16 -3.34
N CYS A 78 8.20 -54.86 -2.27
CA CYS A 78 8.27 -55.56 -1.01
C CYS A 78 7.29 -56.75 -1.00
N LYS A 79 7.83 -57.98 -0.98
CA LYS A 79 7.03 -59.21 -0.88
C LYS A 79 6.90 -59.62 0.58
N ALA A 80 5.66 -59.65 1.07
CA ALA A 80 5.39 -60.14 2.41
C ALA A 80 5.39 -61.66 2.52
N SER A 81 5.87 -62.15 3.66
CA SER A 81 5.77 -63.55 4.05
C SER A 81 5.55 -63.62 5.55
N ILE A 82 4.50 -64.33 5.96
CA ILE A 82 4.22 -64.62 7.37
C ILE A 82 5.23 -65.64 7.91
N ILE A 83 5.79 -66.49 7.03
CA ILE A 83 6.71 -67.57 7.39
C ILE A 83 8.16 -67.06 7.39
N ASP A 84 8.55 -66.30 6.36
CA ASP A 84 9.94 -65.92 6.12
C ASP A 84 10.26 -64.46 6.45
N GLY A 85 9.27 -63.68 6.91
CA GLY A 85 9.37 -62.22 7.00
C GLY A 85 9.22 -61.53 5.64
N ALA A 86 8.82 -60.26 5.63
CA ALA A 86 8.77 -59.45 4.41
C ALA A 86 10.19 -59.20 3.88
N LYS A 87 10.38 -59.40 2.58
CA LYS A 87 11.67 -59.26 1.90
C LYS A 87 11.52 -58.48 0.61
N TRP A 88 12.52 -57.66 0.32
CA TRP A 88 12.62 -56.99 -0.96
C TRP A 88 12.84 -58.00 -2.09
N LEU A 89 12.15 -57.82 -3.22
CA LEU A 89 12.41 -58.63 -4.41
C LEU A 89 13.82 -58.33 -4.99
N PRO A 90 14.42 -59.29 -5.71
CA PRO A 90 15.67 -59.05 -6.43
C PRO A 90 15.52 -57.87 -7.39
N PHE A 91 16.50 -56.97 -7.38
CA PHE A 91 16.51 -55.78 -8.21
C PHE A 91 17.53 -55.93 -9.34
N ASN A 92 17.12 -55.64 -10.59
CA ASN A 92 18.03 -55.64 -11.72
C ASN A 92 18.60 -54.23 -11.94
N TYR A 93 19.88 -54.05 -11.61
CA TYR A 93 20.59 -52.76 -11.67
C TYR A 93 20.73 -52.20 -13.09
N SER A 94 20.71 -53.06 -14.12
CA SER A 94 20.82 -52.61 -15.52
C SER A 94 19.61 -51.80 -15.99
N MET A 95 18.53 -51.76 -15.20
CA MET A 95 17.37 -50.90 -15.46
C MET A 95 17.65 -49.43 -15.08
N CYS A 96 18.64 -49.14 -14.23
CA CYS A 96 19.00 -47.77 -13.88
C CYS A 96 19.88 -47.15 -14.96
N THR A 97 19.27 -46.53 -15.97
CA THR A 97 20.00 -45.85 -17.05
C THR A 97 20.32 -44.39 -16.72
N LYS A 98 19.59 -43.78 -15.76
CA LYS A 98 19.82 -42.40 -15.29
C LYS A 98 19.59 -42.26 -13.79
N TYR A 99 20.37 -41.37 -13.16
CA TYR A 99 20.25 -40.99 -11.76
C TYR A 99 19.86 -39.52 -11.62
N GLN A 100 19.02 -39.20 -10.64
CA GLN A 100 18.73 -37.82 -10.24
C GLN A 100 19.38 -37.55 -8.86
N SER A 101 20.26 -36.56 -8.81
CA SER A 101 20.93 -36.16 -7.56
C SER A 101 19.91 -35.68 -6.51
N ALA A 102 20.25 -35.86 -5.24
CA ALA A 102 19.45 -35.36 -4.13
C ALA A 102 19.27 -33.83 -4.24
N ILE A 103 18.05 -33.38 -4.00
CA ILE A 103 17.67 -31.96 -4.02
C ILE A 103 18.48 -31.25 -2.93
N LYS A 104 19.29 -30.27 -3.32
CA LYS A 104 19.99 -29.40 -2.37
C LYS A 104 19.02 -28.28 -1.99
N ASP A 105 18.70 -28.17 -0.70
CA ASP A 105 17.93 -27.04 -0.21
C ASP A 105 18.66 -25.73 -0.55
N ILE A 106 17.91 -24.74 -1.09
CA ILE A 106 18.43 -23.38 -1.26
C ILE A 106 18.83 -22.87 0.12
N LYS A 107 20.13 -22.64 0.31
CA LYS A 107 20.63 -21.88 1.46
C LYS A 107 20.42 -20.41 1.15
N PHE A 108 19.51 -19.77 1.87
CA PHE A 108 19.33 -18.33 1.79
C PHE A 108 20.51 -17.66 2.50
N ASN A 109 21.31 -16.91 1.75
CA ASN A 109 22.42 -16.17 2.33
C ASN A 109 21.88 -14.93 3.04
N CYS A 110 22.20 -14.77 4.32
CA CYS A 110 21.88 -13.55 5.06
C CYS A 110 22.63 -12.34 4.48
N PRO A 111 22.05 -11.12 4.56
CA PRO A 111 22.75 -9.89 4.20
C PRO A 111 24.10 -9.79 4.95
N PRO A 112 25.11 -9.14 4.35
CA PRO A 112 26.44 -9.05 4.95
C PRO A 112 26.37 -8.44 6.35
N GLY A 113 26.88 -9.19 7.34
CA GLY A 113 26.88 -8.80 8.76
C GLY A 113 25.84 -9.49 9.62
N LEU A 114 24.85 -10.19 9.05
CA LEU A 114 23.86 -10.97 9.82
C LEU A 114 24.18 -12.47 9.78
N ARG A 115 23.95 -13.16 10.90
CA ARG A 115 24.10 -14.61 11.08
C ARG A 115 22.76 -15.32 10.82
N GLU A 116 22.82 -16.51 10.24
CA GLU A 116 21.64 -17.33 9.99
C GLU A 116 21.18 -18.05 11.28
N LEU A 117 19.88 -17.97 11.58
CA LEU A 117 19.16 -18.72 12.60
C LEU A 117 18.23 -19.74 11.92
N GLU A 118 17.76 -20.75 12.66
CA GLU A 118 16.78 -21.71 12.15
C GLU A 118 15.50 -21.03 11.63
N SER A 119 14.90 -21.60 10.57
CA SER A 119 13.64 -21.17 9.95
C SER A 119 13.70 -19.82 9.22
N ASN A 120 14.78 -19.56 8.47
CA ASN A 120 14.87 -18.42 7.55
C ASN A 120 14.79 -17.06 8.26
N VAL A 121 15.55 -16.94 9.36
CA VAL A 121 15.70 -15.72 10.15
C VAL A 121 17.18 -15.38 10.21
N CYS A 122 17.54 -14.16 9.88
CA CYS A 122 18.90 -13.64 10.02
C CYS A 122 18.96 -12.70 11.23
N TYR A 123 20.04 -12.71 12.00
CA TYR A 123 20.18 -11.85 13.18
C TYR A 123 21.61 -11.40 13.42
N ASP A 124 21.79 -10.28 14.12
CA ASP A 124 23.08 -9.89 14.69
C ASP A 124 22.87 -9.24 16.07
N VAL A 125 23.84 -9.44 16.97
CA VAL A 125 23.77 -9.00 18.36
C VAL A 125 24.75 -7.85 18.55
N PHE A 126 24.21 -6.66 18.80
CA PHE A 126 24.98 -5.46 19.06
C PHE A 126 25.17 -5.30 20.56
N LYS A 127 26.41 -5.51 21.00
CA LYS A 127 26.79 -5.36 22.41
C LYS A 127 26.98 -3.90 22.81
N GLU A 128 27.26 -3.02 21.86
CA GLU A 128 27.36 -1.58 22.09
C GLU A 128 26.02 -1.03 22.59
N GLU A 129 26.07 -0.23 23.64
CA GLU A 129 24.87 0.34 24.25
C GLU A 129 24.45 1.60 23.50
N HIS A 130 23.25 1.57 22.93
CA HIS A 130 22.66 2.66 22.17
C HIS A 130 21.32 3.08 22.76
N THR A 131 20.89 4.32 22.48
CA THR A 131 19.51 4.72 22.75
C THR A 131 18.57 3.91 21.85
N LEU A 132 17.28 3.85 22.20
CA LEU A 132 16.31 3.10 21.41
C LEU A 132 16.25 3.58 19.94
N GLU A 133 16.24 4.89 19.72
CA GLU A 133 16.17 5.51 18.40
C GLU A 133 17.43 5.24 17.57
N ASP A 134 18.61 5.30 18.20
CA ASP A 134 19.87 4.93 17.55
C ASP A 134 19.89 3.44 17.16
N ALA A 135 19.39 2.57 18.03
CA ALA A 135 19.34 1.13 17.79
C ALA A 135 18.40 0.78 16.63
N GLU A 136 17.22 1.42 16.55
CA GLU A 136 16.29 1.28 15.43
C GLU A 136 16.93 1.76 14.12
N GLY A 137 17.54 2.95 14.12
CA GLY A 137 18.24 3.49 12.96
C GLY A 137 19.39 2.59 12.46
N ILE A 138 20.17 2.00 13.37
CA ILE A 138 21.24 1.05 13.00
C ILE A 138 20.67 -0.20 12.34
N CYS A 139 19.60 -0.78 12.89
CA CYS A 139 18.96 -1.94 12.27
C CYS A 139 18.41 -1.59 10.87
N ASP A 140 17.77 -0.43 10.72
CA ASP A 140 17.18 0.01 9.45
C ASP A 140 18.22 0.19 8.34
N THR A 141 19.37 0.80 8.64
CA THR A 141 20.47 0.95 7.66
C THR A 141 20.98 -0.38 7.11
N ARG A 142 20.81 -1.47 7.86
CA ARG A 142 21.19 -2.84 7.46
C ARG A 142 20.03 -3.65 6.87
N SER A 143 18.92 -3.00 6.49
CA SER A 143 17.71 -3.68 6.02
C SER A 143 17.15 -4.70 7.03
N SER A 144 17.37 -4.46 8.32
CA SER A 144 16.96 -5.31 9.43
C SER A 144 16.11 -4.49 10.40
N PHE A 145 15.52 -5.13 11.41
CA PHE A 145 14.67 -4.46 12.40
C PHE A 145 15.02 -4.94 13.81
N LEU A 146 14.73 -4.12 14.80
CA LEU A 146 14.99 -4.47 16.19
C LEU A 146 14.19 -5.74 16.61
N MET A 147 14.78 -6.63 17.38
CA MET A 147 14.21 -7.94 17.73
C MET A 147 12.89 -7.84 18.52
N ASN A 148 11.86 -8.59 18.11
CA ASN A 148 10.57 -8.67 18.79
C ASN A 148 10.45 -9.88 19.75
N LEU A 149 9.62 -9.76 20.79
CA LEU A 149 9.24 -10.81 21.74
C LEU A 149 8.84 -12.16 21.12
N ASN A 150 8.16 -12.18 19.96
CA ASN A 150 7.76 -13.43 19.32
C ASN A 150 8.97 -14.29 18.90
N LEU A 151 10.12 -13.66 18.59
CA LEU A 151 11.35 -14.36 18.24
C LEU A 151 12.08 -14.92 19.48
N LEU A 152 11.91 -14.28 20.65
CA LEU A 152 12.53 -14.70 21.91
C LEU A 152 11.93 -16.00 22.47
N ASN A 153 10.65 -16.28 22.21
CA ASN A 153 10.03 -17.56 22.61
C ASN A 153 10.61 -18.75 21.83
N ASN A 154 11.38 -18.51 20.76
CA ASN A 154 12.11 -19.54 20.04
C ASN A 154 13.48 -19.73 20.73
N THR A 155 13.61 -20.83 21.48
CA THR A 155 14.59 -20.97 22.57
C THR A 155 16.06 -20.80 22.17
N ARG A 156 16.42 -20.85 20.88
CA ARG A 156 17.82 -20.84 20.42
C ARG A 156 18.48 -19.46 20.48
N LEU A 157 17.74 -18.39 20.22
CA LEU A 157 18.27 -17.02 20.22
C LEU A 157 18.62 -16.53 21.64
N LEU A 158 17.85 -16.97 22.64
CA LEU A 158 18.10 -16.67 24.06
C LEU A 158 19.49 -17.12 24.52
N PHE A 159 20.03 -18.22 23.97
CA PHE A 159 21.36 -18.73 24.33
C PHE A 159 22.52 -17.89 23.80
N GLU A 160 22.27 -16.97 22.86
CA GLU A 160 23.28 -16.07 22.29
C GLU A 160 23.37 -14.73 23.04
N LEU A 161 22.42 -14.47 23.94
CA LEU A 161 22.36 -13.25 24.76
C LEU A 161 23.14 -13.41 26.06
N GLU A 162 23.74 -12.32 26.52
CA GLU A 162 24.49 -12.32 27.78
C GLU A 162 23.54 -12.26 28.98
N ILE A 163 23.80 -13.14 29.96
CA ILE A 163 23.01 -13.23 31.20
C ILE A 163 23.22 -11.95 32.00
N SER A 164 22.13 -11.44 32.59
CA SER A 164 22.06 -10.18 33.36
C SER A 164 22.26 -8.90 32.56
N SER A 165 22.42 -8.98 31.23
CA SER A 165 22.46 -7.81 30.36
C SER A 165 21.06 -7.38 29.93
N LYS A 166 20.87 -6.07 29.81
CA LYS A 166 19.63 -5.46 29.31
C LYS A 166 19.68 -5.36 27.79
N TYR A 167 18.62 -5.83 27.15
CA TYR A 167 18.47 -5.71 25.71
C TYR A 167 17.23 -4.90 25.37
N TRP A 168 17.39 -3.93 24.49
CA TRP A 168 16.28 -3.33 23.78
C TRP A 168 15.58 -4.40 22.97
N ILE A 169 14.28 -4.48 23.16
CA ILE A 169 13.40 -5.23 22.29
C ILE A 169 12.55 -4.25 21.52
N SER A 170 12.32 -4.58 20.26
CA SER A 170 11.21 -4.02 19.53
C SER A 170 9.96 -4.57 20.18
N GLU A 171 9.37 -3.77 21.07
CA GLU A 171 7.93 -3.79 21.24
C GLU A 171 7.32 -3.26 19.95
N GLY A 172 7.45 -4.05 18.87
CA GLY A 172 7.25 -3.61 17.49
C GLY A 172 6.07 -2.69 17.46
N THR A 173 6.33 -1.41 17.18
CA THR A 173 5.56 -0.18 17.41
C THR A 173 4.02 -0.29 17.44
N ARG A 174 3.53 -1.21 18.25
CA ARG A 174 2.18 -1.78 18.31
C ARG A 174 2.02 -2.34 19.73
N THR A 175 2.16 -1.41 20.67
CA THR A 175 1.76 -1.40 22.08
C THR A 175 1.05 -2.68 22.59
N MET A 176 1.84 -3.67 23.01
CA MET A 176 1.37 -4.77 23.85
C MET A 176 1.54 -4.39 25.32
N LYS A 177 0.49 -3.85 25.97
CA LYS A 177 0.37 -4.05 27.43
C LYS A 177 0.20 -5.56 27.71
N SER A 178 0.81 -6.02 28.79
CA SER A 178 0.99 -7.44 29.14
C SER A 178 -0.33 -8.19 29.41
N LYS A 179 -0.25 -9.52 29.45
CA LYS A 179 -1.36 -10.49 29.45
C LYS A 179 -1.77 -10.86 30.89
N ASN A 180 -3.08 -11.05 31.09
CA ASN A 180 -3.75 -11.70 32.21
C ASN A 180 -3.49 -11.12 33.61
N GLU A 181 -4.26 -10.11 33.98
CA GLU A 181 -4.92 -10.05 35.27
C GLU A 181 -6.13 -9.11 35.12
N THR A 182 -7.25 -9.51 35.71
CA THR A 182 -8.50 -8.76 35.86
C THR A 182 -8.31 -7.25 35.95
N TYR A 183 -9.16 -6.52 35.22
CA TYR A 183 -9.45 -5.10 35.38
C TYR A 183 -9.08 -4.58 36.77
N SER A 184 -7.95 -3.88 36.86
CA SER A 184 -7.56 -3.13 38.05
C SER A 184 -6.95 -1.81 37.61
N TYR A 185 -7.66 -0.75 37.98
CA TYR A 185 -7.59 0.63 37.52
C TYR A 185 -6.31 1.40 37.91
N HIS A 186 -5.16 0.74 38.11
CA HIS A 186 -4.00 1.34 38.80
C HIS A 186 -2.64 1.28 38.10
N LYS A 187 -2.57 0.98 36.78
CA LYS A 187 -1.29 1.01 36.02
C LYS A 187 -1.36 1.75 34.68
N MET A 188 -1.94 2.95 34.69
CA MET A 188 -1.92 3.88 33.56
C MET A 188 -1.17 5.17 33.89
N ILE A 189 0.03 5.08 34.48
CA ILE A 189 1.00 6.18 34.48
C ILE A 189 2.39 5.57 34.31
N ASN A 190 2.70 5.19 33.08
CA ASN A 190 4.05 5.17 32.52
C ASN A 190 3.99 4.67 31.08
N ARG A 191 4.46 5.48 30.13
CA ARG A 191 4.92 5.02 28.82
C ARG A 191 6.24 4.27 29.05
N ASN A 192 6.18 3.05 29.60
CA ASN A 192 7.38 2.25 29.82
C ASN A 192 7.79 1.60 28.51
N PHE A 193 8.98 1.96 28.04
CA PHE A 193 9.69 1.21 27.03
C PHE A 193 10.21 -0.05 27.72
N HIS A 194 9.83 -1.22 27.21
CA HIS A 194 10.23 -2.47 27.82
C HIS A 194 11.60 -2.91 27.28
N CYS A 195 12.57 -3.09 28.18
CA CYS A 195 13.72 -3.94 27.88
C CYS A 195 13.48 -5.33 28.46
N ILE A 196 14.27 -6.29 28.00
CA ILE A 196 14.40 -7.58 28.69
C ILE A 196 15.73 -7.69 29.41
N VAL A 197 15.71 -8.38 30.54
CA VAL A 197 16.90 -8.90 31.21
C VAL A 197 16.89 -10.41 31.06
N VAL A 198 17.96 -10.97 30.52
CA VAL A 198 18.10 -12.42 30.38
C VAL A 198 18.55 -12.99 31.72
N ASN A 199 17.75 -13.91 32.27
CA ASN A 199 17.99 -14.52 33.57
C ASN A 199 18.15 -16.03 33.44
N GLN A 200 18.90 -16.64 34.35
CA GLN A 200 19.01 -18.09 34.47
C GLN A 200 18.41 -18.54 35.81
N ILE A 201 17.33 -19.33 35.75
CA ILE A 201 16.67 -19.87 36.95
C ILE A 201 16.68 -21.40 36.84
N ASN A 202 17.31 -22.08 37.80
CA ASN A 202 17.39 -23.56 37.86
C ASN A 202 17.94 -24.24 36.59
N GLY A 203 18.92 -23.62 35.93
CA GLY A 203 19.54 -24.16 34.71
C GLY A 203 18.74 -23.92 33.42
N ILE A 204 17.57 -23.28 33.52
CA ILE A 204 16.76 -22.87 32.37
C ILE A 204 16.99 -21.39 32.12
N LEU A 205 17.41 -21.05 30.90
CA LEU A 205 17.50 -19.65 30.44
C LEU A 205 16.09 -19.11 30.22
N GLY A 206 15.83 -17.91 30.72
CA GLY A 206 14.59 -17.17 30.52
C GLY A 206 14.87 -15.67 30.46
N TYR A 207 13.81 -14.87 30.42
CA TYR A 207 13.91 -13.42 30.45
C TYR A 207 12.86 -12.83 31.38
N SER A 208 13.16 -11.67 31.97
CA SER A 208 12.19 -10.84 32.68
C SER A 208 12.08 -9.49 32.00
N PHE A 209 10.88 -8.91 31.99
CA PHE A 209 10.71 -7.51 31.59
C PHE A 209 11.28 -6.58 32.65
N ASP A 210 11.90 -5.50 32.20
CA ASP A 210 12.33 -4.39 33.04
C ASP A 210 11.83 -3.07 32.45
N ASP A 211 11.61 -2.08 33.32
CA ASP A 211 11.13 -0.75 32.94
C ASP A 211 12.34 0.12 32.58
N CYS A 212 12.56 0.32 31.28
CA CYS A 212 13.64 1.15 30.77
C CYS A 212 13.16 2.56 30.42
N LYS A 213 14.04 3.56 30.61
CA LYS A 213 13.80 4.94 30.17
C LYS A 213 14.36 5.14 28.76
N VAL A 214 13.70 5.98 27.94
CA VAL A 214 14.12 6.29 26.55
C VAL A 214 15.57 6.75 26.45
N ASN A 215 16.02 7.51 27.44
CA ASN A 215 17.35 8.12 27.45
C ASN A 215 18.45 7.14 27.94
N GLU A 216 18.08 5.94 28.38
CA GLU A 216 19.05 4.90 28.73
C GLU A 216 19.65 4.28 27.47
N LYS A 217 20.84 3.71 27.61
CA LYS A 217 21.52 3.00 26.53
C LYS A 217 21.61 1.54 26.90
N HIS A 218 21.16 0.67 26.00
CA HIS A 218 21.16 -0.79 26.20
C HIS A 218 21.63 -1.49 24.93
N SER A 219 22.10 -2.73 25.07
CA SER A 219 22.44 -3.60 23.93
C SER A 219 21.18 -3.95 23.14
N PHE A 220 21.31 -4.43 21.91
CA PHE A 220 20.15 -4.76 21.08
C PHE A 220 20.45 -5.85 20.04
N VAL A 221 19.40 -6.37 19.42
CA VAL A 221 19.50 -7.40 18.39
C VAL A 221 18.76 -6.94 17.16
N CYS A 222 19.43 -6.94 16.01
CA CYS A 222 18.77 -6.73 14.73
C CYS A 222 18.40 -8.07 14.11
N VAL A 223 17.21 -8.16 13.53
CA VAL A 223 16.65 -9.34 12.90
C VAL A 223 16.21 -9.01 11.49
N HIS A 224 16.38 -9.92 10.54
CA HIS A 224 15.95 -9.79 9.16
C HIS A 224 15.28 -11.09 8.71
N HIS A 225 14.14 -10.98 8.03
CA HIS A 225 13.48 -12.12 7.40
C HIS A 225 13.72 -12.05 5.89
N PRO A 226 14.67 -12.85 5.35
CA PRO A 226 14.99 -12.83 3.92
C PRO A 226 13.84 -13.32 3.02
N LEU A 227 12.83 -14.00 3.55
CA LEU A 227 11.59 -14.29 2.83
C LEU A 227 10.40 -13.65 3.55
N LYS A 228 9.77 -12.66 2.92
CA LYS A 228 8.46 -12.15 3.31
C LYS A 228 7.43 -12.63 2.30
N VAL A 229 6.39 -13.29 2.78
CA VAL A 229 5.23 -13.63 1.96
C VAL A 229 4.40 -12.38 1.79
N LEU A 230 4.12 -12.00 0.55
CA LEU A 230 3.17 -10.93 0.27
C LEU A 230 1.79 -11.53 0.06
N GLU A 231 0.80 -10.86 0.58
CA GLU A 231 -0.62 -11.18 0.46
C GLU A 231 -1.32 -10.00 -0.22
N SER A 232 -2.33 -10.31 -1.02
CA SER A 232 -3.22 -9.32 -1.62
C SER A 232 -4.61 -9.93 -1.82
N MET A 233 -5.64 -9.12 -1.63
CA MET A 233 -7.04 -9.53 -1.83
C MET A 233 -7.47 -9.23 -3.27
N PHE A 234 -7.59 -10.27 -4.10
CA PHE A 234 -8.16 -10.17 -5.45
C PHE A 234 -9.40 -11.03 -5.59
N PHE A 235 -10.46 -10.50 -6.19
CA PHE A 235 -11.71 -11.24 -6.44
C PHE A 235 -12.28 -11.90 -5.17
N SER A 236 -12.17 -11.20 -4.03
CA SER A 236 -12.57 -11.70 -2.70
C SER A 236 -11.82 -12.96 -2.23
N LYS A 237 -10.61 -13.19 -2.77
CA LYS A 237 -9.72 -14.31 -2.43
C LYS A 237 -8.32 -13.78 -2.06
N ALA A 238 -7.67 -14.42 -1.10
CA ALA A 238 -6.31 -14.09 -0.68
C ALA A 238 -5.28 -14.74 -1.62
N TRP A 239 -4.54 -13.93 -2.36
CA TRP A 239 -3.45 -14.36 -3.24
C TRP A 239 -2.10 -14.08 -2.58
N TYR A 240 -1.14 -14.96 -2.80
CA TYR A 240 0.20 -14.88 -2.23
C TYR A 240 1.26 -14.71 -3.31
N LYS A 241 2.26 -13.86 -3.05
CA LYS A 241 3.40 -13.59 -3.93
C LYS A 241 4.70 -13.65 -3.13
N PHE A 242 5.79 -14.09 -3.78
CA PHE A 242 7.11 -14.15 -3.19
C PHE A 242 8.11 -13.27 -3.96
N PRO A 243 9.13 -12.68 -3.29
CA PRO A 243 10.07 -11.75 -3.91
C PRO A 243 10.88 -12.32 -5.08
N PHE A 244 10.96 -13.65 -5.21
CA PHE A 244 11.81 -14.35 -6.19
C PHE A 244 11.03 -15.17 -7.23
N GLN A 245 9.69 -15.20 -7.15
CA GLN A 245 8.86 -15.94 -8.09
C GLN A 245 8.03 -14.99 -8.96
N HIS A 246 7.94 -15.33 -10.24
CA HIS A 246 7.24 -14.52 -11.24
C HIS A 246 5.70 -14.63 -11.16
N GLY A 247 5.17 -15.63 -10.43
CA GLY A 247 3.73 -15.88 -10.32
C GLY A 247 3.18 -15.67 -8.90
N CYS A 248 1.85 -15.56 -8.81
CA CYS A 248 1.11 -15.51 -7.55
C CYS A 248 0.17 -16.68 -7.43
N PHE A 249 -0.06 -17.11 -6.19
CA PHE A 249 -0.71 -18.36 -5.87
C PHE A 249 -1.93 -18.12 -5.00
N TYR A 250 -3.00 -18.85 -5.30
CA TYR A 250 -4.19 -18.92 -4.48
C TYR A 250 -4.41 -20.36 -4.05
N ILE A 251 -4.66 -20.56 -2.75
CA ILE A 251 -4.88 -21.89 -2.16
C ILE A 251 -6.34 -21.98 -1.72
N GLU A 252 -7.04 -23.00 -2.22
CA GLU A 252 -8.41 -23.31 -1.85
C GLU A 252 -8.49 -24.69 -1.18
N HIS A 253 -9.12 -24.75 0.00
CA HIS A 253 -9.26 -26.00 0.75
C HIS A 253 -10.54 -26.78 0.40
N SER A 254 -11.38 -26.25 -0.49
CA SER A 254 -12.60 -26.95 -0.91
C SER A 254 -12.23 -28.19 -1.73
N LYS A 255 -12.75 -29.36 -1.32
CA LYS A 255 -12.44 -30.63 -1.97
C LYS A 255 -13.21 -30.78 -3.28
N LYS A 256 -12.50 -30.76 -4.40
CA LYS A 256 -13.04 -30.79 -5.77
C LYS A 256 -12.39 -31.90 -6.59
N THR A 257 -13.10 -32.42 -7.58
CA THR A 257 -12.49 -33.34 -8.57
C THR A 257 -11.47 -32.59 -9.43
N TRP A 258 -10.60 -33.29 -10.14
CA TRP A 258 -9.57 -32.63 -10.96
C TRP A 258 -10.20 -31.72 -12.05
N GLU A 259 -11.30 -32.14 -12.67
CA GLU A 259 -12.02 -31.34 -13.67
C GLU A 259 -12.68 -30.09 -13.06
N GLU A 260 -13.34 -30.25 -11.92
CA GLU A 260 -13.93 -29.13 -11.15
C GLU A 260 -12.83 -28.14 -10.72
N ALA A 261 -11.67 -28.65 -10.31
CA ALA A 261 -10.53 -27.85 -9.90
C ALA A 261 -9.92 -27.05 -11.04
N ASN A 262 -9.68 -27.70 -12.18
CA ASN A 262 -9.17 -27.04 -13.38
C ASN A 262 -10.13 -25.94 -13.86
N LYS A 263 -11.44 -26.22 -13.88
CA LYS A 263 -12.46 -25.21 -14.20
C LYS A 263 -12.49 -24.07 -13.18
N SER A 264 -12.34 -24.36 -11.89
CA SER A 264 -12.32 -23.34 -10.82
C SER A 264 -11.15 -22.35 -10.97
N CYS A 265 -9.96 -22.82 -11.37
CA CYS A 265 -8.84 -21.90 -11.67
C CYS A 265 -9.09 -21.11 -12.96
N GLN A 266 -9.65 -21.73 -14.00
CA GLN A 266 -9.91 -21.05 -15.29
C GLN A 266 -11.01 -19.98 -15.25
N VAL A 267 -12.01 -20.12 -14.37
CA VAL A 267 -13.14 -19.17 -14.25
C VAL A 267 -12.75 -17.89 -13.50
N SER A 268 -11.64 -17.89 -12.77
CA SER A 268 -11.15 -16.71 -12.06
C SER A 268 -10.66 -15.66 -13.09
N HIS A 269 -11.04 -14.39 -12.99
CA HIS A 269 -10.93 -13.34 -14.04
C HIS A 269 -9.49 -12.91 -14.47
N GLY A 270 -8.45 -13.67 -14.14
CA GLY A 270 -7.11 -13.58 -14.73
C GLY A 270 -6.77 -14.94 -15.35
N LYS A 271 -5.84 -15.05 -16.30
CA LYS A 271 -5.45 -16.33 -16.95
C LYS A 271 -4.77 -17.30 -15.94
N SER A 272 -5.47 -17.71 -14.90
CA SER A 272 -4.97 -18.55 -13.83
C SER A 272 -5.20 -20.01 -14.17
N ASN A 273 -4.22 -20.85 -13.85
CA ASN A 273 -4.25 -22.27 -14.14
C ASN A 273 -3.96 -23.03 -12.86
N LEU A 274 -4.18 -24.34 -12.86
CA LEU A 274 -3.57 -25.20 -11.84
C LEU A 274 -2.05 -24.97 -11.84
N LEU A 275 -1.44 -25.04 -10.66
CA LEU A 275 0.00 -24.82 -10.45
C LEU A 275 0.85 -25.55 -11.51
N ARG A 276 1.69 -24.78 -12.23
CA ARG A 276 2.52 -25.24 -13.36
C ARG A 276 3.96 -24.69 -13.36
N SER A 277 4.29 -23.76 -12.46
CA SER A 277 5.61 -23.09 -12.40
C SER A 277 6.78 -23.96 -11.96
N ILE A 278 6.54 -25.21 -11.54
CA ILE A 278 7.60 -26.11 -11.05
C ILE A 278 8.21 -26.85 -12.24
N GLN A 279 9.12 -26.21 -12.96
CA GLN A 279 9.73 -26.75 -14.19
C GLN A 279 11.16 -27.26 -13.97
N ASN A 280 11.88 -26.74 -12.98
CA ASN A 280 13.24 -27.15 -12.65
C ASN A 280 13.50 -27.31 -11.13
N VAL A 281 14.73 -27.72 -10.76
CA VAL A 281 15.15 -27.94 -9.36
C VAL A 281 15.06 -26.65 -8.53
N ASP A 282 15.40 -25.52 -9.13
CA ASP A 282 15.42 -24.21 -8.46
C ASP A 282 14.00 -23.71 -8.19
N ASP A 283 13.08 -23.92 -9.16
CA ASP A 283 11.65 -23.65 -9.02
C ASP A 283 11.04 -24.52 -7.91
N TYR A 284 11.39 -25.81 -7.86
CA TYR A 284 10.92 -26.71 -6.80
C TYR A 284 11.45 -26.31 -5.43
N SER A 285 12.73 -25.95 -5.34
CA SER A 285 13.36 -25.56 -4.07
C SER A 285 12.78 -24.25 -3.54
N SER A 286 12.54 -23.28 -4.42
CA SER A 286 11.81 -22.03 -4.12
C SER A 286 10.36 -22.33 -3.73
N PHE A 287 9.74 -23.24 -4.50
CA PHE A 287 8.48 -23.95 -4.27
C PHE A 287 8.25 -24.35 -2.81
N ARG A 288 9.21 -25.16 -2.37
CA ARG A 288 9.26 -25.80 -1.06
C ARG A 288 9.51 -24.80 0.05
N ALA A 289 10.40 -23.82 -0.17
CA ALA A 289 10.61 -22.73 0.76
C ALA A 289 9.34 -21.89 0.96
N LEU A 290 8.57 -21.64 -0.10
CA LEU A 290 7.31 -20.92 -0.06
C LEU A 290 6.27 -21.60 0.83
N LEU A 291 6.02 -22.90 0.60
CA LEU A 291 5.04 -23.67 1.38
C LEU A 291 5.43 -23.81 2.86
N ASN A 292 6.72 -23.92 3.15
CA ASN A 292 7.19 -24.00 4.54
C ASN A 292 6.99 -22.70 5.33
N ASN A 293 6.96 -21.55 4.65
CA ASN A 293 6.81 -20.23 5.26
C ASN A 293 5.37 -19.70 5.21
N LEU A 294 4.45 -20.39 4.53
CA LEU A 294 3.04 -20.00 4.52
C LEU A 294 2.40 -20.26 5.89
N PRO A 295 1.83 -19.23 6.53
CA PRO A 295 1.20 -19.38 7.83
C PRO A 295 -0.06 -20.26 7.72
N HIS A 296 -0.24 -21.17 8.68
CA HIS A 296 -1.46 -21.95 8.88
C HIS A 296 -1.90 -22.94 7.78
N LEU A 297 -0.96 -23.53 7.01
CA LEU A 297 -1.33 -24.67 6.16
C LEU A 297 -1.78 -25.87 7.03
N PRO A 298 -3.04 -26.34 6.88
CA PRO A 298 -3.55 -27.44 7.70
C PRO A 298 -2.82 -28.74 7.34
N LYS A 299 -2.23 -29.39 8.35
CA LYS A 299 -1.53 -30.67 8.19
C LYS A 299 -2.50 -31.75 7.69
N GLY A 300 -2.06 -32.58 6.75
CA GLY A 300 -2.88 -33.66 6.19
C GLY A 300 -3.86 -33.24 5.09
N PHE A 301 -3.77 -32.01 4.58
CA PHE A 301 -4.45 -31.61 3.34
C PHE A 301 -3.58 -31.92 2.11
N SER A 302 -4.28 -32.14 1.01
CA SER A 302 -3.73 -32.44 -0.31
C SER A 302 -4.34 -31.52 -1.36
N TRP A 303 -3.56 -31.12 -2.36
CA TRP A 303 -3.97 -30.18 -3.40
C TRP A 303 -3.63 -30.66 -4.80
N TRP A 304 -4.55 -30.47 -5.74
CA TRP A 304 -4.35 -30.70 -7.15
C TRP A 304 -3.33 -29.72 -7.75
N ILE A 305 -2.52 -30.25 -8.67
CA ILE A 305 -1.55 -29.51 -9.48
C ILE A 305 -1.75 -29.87 -10.97
N SER A 306 -1.11 -29.14 -11.88
CA SER A 306 -1.31 -29.32 -13.33
C SER A 306 -0.53 -30.50 -13.94
N LEU A 307 0.03 -31.39 -13.12
CA LEU A 307 0.73 -32.59 -13.58
C LEU A 307 -0.29 -33.67 -13.96
N PHE A 308 -0.27 -34.14 -15.21
CA PHE A 308 -1.25 -35.09 -15.74
C PHE A 308 -0.57 -36.33 -16.33
N GLN A 309 -1.08 -37.51 -15.97
CA GLN A 309 -0.65 -38.80 -16.51
C GLN A 309 -1.64 -39.31 -17.54
N ASN A 310 -1.14 -39.70 -18.71
CA ASN A 310 -1.88 -40.46 -19.71
C ASN A 310 -1.08 -41.71 -20.10
N LYS A 311 -1.53 -42.88 -19.64
CA LYS A 311 -0.83 -44.16 -19.75
C LYS A 311 0.60 -44.03 -19.20
N ASP A 312 1.60 -44.11 -20.08
CA ASP A 312 3.02 -44.07 -19.72
C ASP A 312 3.64 -42.67 -19.79
N SER A 313 2.85 -41.65 -20.16
CA SER A 313 3.33 -40.29 -20.34
C SER A 313 2.86 -39.39 -19.19
N LEU A 314 3.79 -38.74 -18.49
CA LEU A 314 3.49 -37.77 -17.43
C LEU A 314 3.97 -36.38 -17.88
N LYS A 315 3.03 -35.43 -17.97
CA LYS A 315 3.29 -34.09 -18.51
C LYS A 315 2.58 -33.02 -17.71
N TRP A 316 3.19 -31.84 -17.63
CA TRP A 316 2.51 -30.63 -17.19
C TRP A 316 1.48 -30.21 -18.24
N LEU A 317 0.27 -29.83 -17.80
CA LEU A 317 -0.80 -29.40 -18.69
C LEU A 317 -0.36 -28.20 -19.54
N GLY A 318 -0.31 -28.37 -20.87
CA GLY A 318 0.16 -27.35 -21.81
C GLY A 318 1.64 -27.42 -22.20
N SER A 319 2.41 -28.37 -21.66
CA SER A 319 3.76 -28.68 -22.13
C SER A 319 3.76 -29.83 -23.14
N SER A 320 4.54 -29.70 -24.21
CA SER A 320 4.79 -30.78 -25.17
C SER A 320 5.78 -31.83 -24.66
N GLU A 321 6.63 -31.45 -23.70
CA GLU A 321 7.75 -32.25 -23.20
C GLU A 321 7.32 -33.17 -22.03
N GLU A 322 7.86 -34.39 -22.00
CA GLU A 322 7.75 -35.29 -20.85
C GLU A 322 8.76 -34.86 -19.80
N ILE A 323 8.25 -34.33 -18.68
CA ILE A 323 9.08 -33.76 -17.62
C ILE A 323 8.55 -34.29 -16.29
N ILE A 324 9.18 -35.34 -15.78
CA ILE A 324 9.06 -35.75 -14.38
C ILE A 324 10.34 -35.34 -13.69
N THR A 325 10.42 -34.11 -13.23
CA THR A 325 11.72 -33.59 -12.80
C THR A 325 11.62 -32.93 -11.43
N PHE A 326 12.36 -33.48 -10.47
CA PHE A 326 12.82 -32.81 -9.25
C PHE A 326 11.89 -32.73 -8.03
N VAL A 327 10.91 -33.64 -7.88
CA VAL A 327 9.96 -33.60 -6.74
C VAL A 327 10.02 -34.83 -5.82
N ASP A 328 9.66 -34.66 -4.54
CA ASP A 328 9.70 -35.72 -3.52
C ASP A 328 8.47 -36.66 -3.60
N TRP A 329 8.51 -37.65 -4.50
CA TRP A 329 7.44 -38.65 -4.64
C TRP A 329 7.23 -39.48 -3.36
N GLU A 330 5.96 -39.65 -2.96
CA GLU A 330 5.55 -40.60 -1.94
C GLU A 330 5.92 -42.01 -2.41
N ALA A 331 6.57 -42.76 -1.53
CA ALA A 331 7.04 -44.11 -1.83
C ALA A 331 5.94 -45.05 -2.34
N HIS A 332 4.68 -44.80 -1.99
CA HIS A 332 3.54 -45.65 -2.36
C HIS A 332 2.70 -45.10 -3.53
N THR A 333 3.23 -44.15 -4.30
CA THR A 333 2.56 -43.59 -5.47
C THR A 333 2.36 -44.65 -6.56
N ASN A 334 1.13 -44.78 -7.07
CA ASN A 334 0.82 -45.74 -8.12
C ASN A 334 0.91 -45.07 -9.51
N PHE A 335 1.98 -45.38 -10.25
CA PHE A 335 2.23 -44.89 -11.61
C PHE A 335 1.61 -45.74 -12.72
N ARG A 336 0.85 -46.80 -12.39
CA ARG A 336 0.23 -47.71 -13.40
C ARG A 336 -1.20 -47.30 -13.78
N MET A 337 -1.66 -46.14 -13.35
CA MET A 337 -3.00 -45.66 -13.66
C MET A 337 -3.08 -45.26 -15.14
N ASN A 338 -4.20 -45.59 -15.81
CA ASN A 338 -4.42 -45.21 -17.20
C ASN A 338 -4.53 -43.68 -17.36
N GLN A 339 -5.19 -43.02 -16.41
CA GLN A 339 -5.28 -41.56 -16.30
C GLN A 339 -5.26 -41.17 -14.83
N SER A 340 -4.40 -40.22 -14.47
CA SER A 340 -4.31 -39.68 -13.11
C SER A 340 -3.71 -38.28 -13.13
N ALA A 341 -3.81 -37.57 -12.00
CA ALA A 341 -3.19 -36.25 -11.85
C ALA A 341 -2.34 -36.18 -10.58
N GLY A 342 -1.38 -35.25 -10.60
CA GLY A 342 -0.48 -34.97 -9.49
C GLY A 342 -1.21 -34.31 -8.33
N VAL A 343 -0.84 -34.71 -7.13
CA VAL A 343 -1.32 -34.16 -5.86
C VAL A 343 -0.13 -33.87 -4.96
N LEU A 344 -0.14 -32.67 -4.39
CA LEU A 344 0.80 -32.21 -3.38
C LEU A 344 0.21 -32.45 -1.99
N SER A 345 0.94 -33.10 -1.08
CA SER A 345 0.52 -33.37 0.30
C SER A 345 1.55 -32.84 1.31
N LEU A 346 1.09 -32.44 2.50
CA LEU A 346 1.96 -32.00 3.60
C LEU A 346 2.04 -33.10 4.68
N GLY A 347 3.27 -33.56 4.98
CA GLY A 347 3.53 -34.63 5.95
C GLY A 347 3.05 -34.30 7.37
N SER A 348 2.65 -35.32 8.13
CA SER A 348 2.02 -35.15 9.46
C SER A 348 3.01 -34.89 10.61
N SER A 349 4.31 -35.14 10.42
CA SER A 349 5.33 -35.00 11.48
C SER A 349 5.88 -33.57 11.59
N THR A 350 6.60 -33.28 12.68
CA THR A 350 7.11 -31.95 13.05
C THR A 350 8.10 -31.32 12.06
N LYS A 351 8.54 -32.05 11.03
CA LYS A 351 9.28 -31.51 9.89
C LYS A 351 8.34 -31.37 8.71
N SER A 352 8.13 -30.14 8.25
CA SER A 352 7.34 -29.78 7.07
C SER A 352 7.93 -30.39 5.79
N SER A 353 7.68 -31.68 5.60
CA SER A 353 8.08 -32.41 4.39
C SER A 353 6.89 -32.44 3.44
N ILE A 354 7.11 -31.87 2.27
CA ILE A 354 6.17 -31.86 1.15
C ILE A 354 6.34 -33.19 0.43
N HIS A 355 5.24 -33.85 0.10
CA HIS A 355 5.25 -35.09 -0.65
C HIS A 355 4.34 -35.01 -1.88
N TRP A 356 4.69 -35.79 -2.90
CA TRP A 356 4.01 -35.79 -4.19
C TRP A 356 3.42 -37.16 -4.46
N SER A 357 2.17 -37.21 -4.92
CA SER A 357 1.53 -38.48 -5.29
C SER A 357 0.67 -38.32 -6.53
N LEU A 358 0.23 -39.45 -7.09
CA LEU A 358 -0.75 -39.50 -8.18
C LEU A 358 -2.07 -40.03 -7.63
N ARG A 359 -3.16 -39.36 -8.00
CA ARG A 359 -4.52 -39.74 -7.63
C ARG A 359 -5.39 -39.86 -8.87
N ASP A 360 -6.40 -40.72 -8.77
CA ASP A 360 -7.46 -40.86 -9.77
C ASP A 360 -8.22 -39.54 -9.91
N LEU A 361 -8.60 -39.16 -11.14
CA LEU A 361 -9.28 -37.90 -11.46
C LEU A 361 -10.62 -37.72 -10.72
N SER A 362 -11.25 -38.82 -10.30
CA SER A 362 -12.48 -38.84 -9.48
C SER A 362 -12.26 -38.50 -8.00
N SER A 363 -11.01 -38.51 -7.53
CA SER A 363 -10.65 -38.15 -6.15
C SER A 363 -10.97 -36.68 -5.89
N LYS A 364 -11.23 -36.31 -4.62
CA LYS A 364 -11.54 -34.92 -4.25
C LYS A 364 -10.45 -34.34 -3.36
N GLU A 365 -9.74 -33.35 -3.88
CA GLU A 365 -8.61 -32.69 -3.23
C GLU A 365 -8.79 -31.17 -3.27
N GLY A 366 -8.00 -30.44 -2.47
CA GLY A 366 -7.91 -28.98 -2.54
C GLY A 366 -7.29 -28.50 -3.86
N ILE A 367 -7.15 -27.19 -4.03
CA ILE A 367 -6.66 -26.59 -5.28
C ILE A 367 -5.58 -25.56 -4.99
N ILE A 368 -4.52 -25.56 -5.79
CA ILE A 368 -3.57 -24.45 -5.89
C ILE A 368 -3.67 -23.87 -7.31
N CYS A 369 -4.18 -22.64 -7.41
CA CYS A 369 -4.21 -21.89 -8.66
C CYS A 369 -2.99 -20.95 -8.73
N GLU A 370 -2.44 -20.79 -9.92
CA GLU A 370 -1.30 -19.92 -10.23
C GLU A 370 -1.69 -18.91 -11.31
N MET A 371 -1.29 -17.65 -11.11
CA MET A 371 -1.43 -16.56 -12.08
C MET A 371 -0.05 -15.95 -12.37
N GLN A 372 0.30 -15.78 -13.65
CA GLN A 372 1.62 -15.30 -14.06
C GLN A 372 1.77 -13.79 -14.12
N ASP A 373 0.66 -13.06 -14.30
CA ASP A 373 0.68 -11.60 -14.35
C ASP A 373 -0.08 -11.04 -13.15
N CYS A 374 0.67 -10.65 -12.13
CA CYS A 374 0.15 -10.15 -10.86
C CYS A 374 0.14 -8.63 -10.82
N SER A 375 -0.31 -8.02 -11.92
CA SER A 375 -0.30 -6.57 -12.14
C SER A 375 -1.30 -5.85 -11.22
N ASN A 376 -0.94 -5.71 -9.95
CA ASN A 376 -1.41 -4.63 -9.11
C ASN A 376 -0.18 -3.98 -8.49
N THR A 377 0.36 -2.98 -9.19
CA THR A 377 1.44 -2.12 -8.69
C THR A 377 0.89 -0.93 -7.91
N SER A 378 -0.40 -0.94 -7.55
CA SER A 378 -0.97 0.11 -6.72
C SER A 378 -0.26 0.15 -5.37
N PRO A 379 0.03 1.36 -4.85
CA PRO A 379 0.61 1.50 -3.52
C PRO A 379 -0.33 0.85 -2.49
N VAL A 380 0.25 0.28 -1.44
CA VAL A 380 -0.55 -0.34 -0.38
C VAL A 380 -1.39 0.73 0.30
N SER A 381 -2.70 0.57 0.30
CA SER A 381 -3.64 1.37 1.10
C SER A 381 -4.42 0.47 2.06
N VAL A 382 -5.00 1.05 3.10
CA VAL A 382 -5.77 0.30 4.10
C VAL A 382 -7.02 1.07 4.47
N ASP A 383 -8.17 0.42 4.39
CA ASP A 383 -9.45 0.98 4.81
C ASP A 383 -10.11 0.13 5.90
N ILE A 384 -11.07 0.73 6.60
CA ILE A 384 -11.92 0.04 7.57
C ILE A 384 -13.36 0.05 7.08
N GLU A 385 -13.93 -1.14 6.95
CA GLU A 385 -15.36 -1.32 6.73
C GLU A 385 -16.06 -1.58 8.07
N ASP A 386 -17.11 -0.81 8.35
CA ASP A 386 -17.97 -1.01 9.52
C ASP A 386 -19.08 -2.02 9.20
N LYS A 387 -18.96 -3.23 9.75
CA LYS A 387 -19.96 -4.31 9.67
C LYS A 387 -20.77 -4.44 10.96
N THR A 388 -20.74 -3.43 11.82
CA THR A 388 -21.46 -3.42 13.09
C THR A 388 -22.96 -3.43 12.83
N ILE A 389 -23.65 -4.48 13.27
CA ILE A 389 -25.10 -4.57 13.20
C ILE A 389 -25.66 -4.01 14.51
N LEU A 390 -26.24 -2.81 14.45
CA LEU A 390 -26.91 -2.20 15.59
C LEU A 390 -28.28 -2.86 15.82
N PRO A 391 -28.55 -3.43 17.00
CA PRO A 391 -29.86 -4.01 17.30
C PRO A 391 -30.93 -2.91 17.41
N ILE A 392 -32.04 -3.08 16.71
CA ILE A 392 -33.19 -2.17 16.72
C ILE A 392 -34.05 -2.54 17.96
N GLY A 393 -33.89 -1.84 19.09
CA GLY A 393 -34.66 -2.13 20.31
C GLY A 393 -34.31 -1.29 21.55
N ASN A 394 -35.11 -1.45 22.62
CA ASN A 394 -35.02 -0.66 23.86
C ASN A 394 -33.72 -0.95 24.63
N TYR A 395 -32.92 0.09 24.87
CA TYR A 395 -31.48 0.08 25.21
C TYR A 395 -31.09 -0.43 26.62
N SER A 396 -31.88 -1.30 27.27
CA SER A 396 -31.62 -1.67 28.68
C SER A 396 -30.71 -2.90 28.84
N ASP A 397 -30.73 -3.85 27.89
CA ASP A 397 -30.10 -5.17 28.04
C ASP A 397 -29.46 -5.71 26.73
N LEU A 398 -28.70 -4.88 26.00
CA LEU A 398 -28.20 -5.24 24.67
C LEU A 398 -26.69 -5.49 24.64
N ILE A 399 -26.31 -6.71 24.29
CA ILE A 399 -24.95 -7.06 23.86
C ILE A 399 -24.70 -6.36 22.51
N LEU A 400 -23.70 -5.49 22.45
CA LEU A 400 -23.31 -4.77 21.24
C LEU A 400 -22.08 -5.44 20.64
N ASN A 401 -22.21 -5.91 19.40
CA ASN A 401 -21.11 -6.56 18.68
C ASN A 401 -20.53 -5.58 17.66
N LEU A 402 -19.43 -4.95 18.03
CA LEU A 402 -18.60 -4.16 17.11
C LEU A 402 -17.89 -5.12 16.15
N ASN A 403 -18.08 -4.92 14.86
CA ASN A 403 -17.42 -5.72 13.82
C ASN A 403 -16.78 -4.77 12.80
N TYR A 404 -15.49 -4.51 12.96
CA TYR A 404 -14.70 -3.76 11.99
C TYR A 404 -13.87 -4.71 11.15
N GLN A 405 -13.80 -4.47 9.84
CA GLN A 405 -12.96 -5.22 8.94
C GLN A 405 -11.89 -4.32 8.32
N CYS A 406 -10.63 -4.72 8.44
CA CYS A 406 -9.48 -4.08 7.83
C CYS A 406 -9.32 -4.61 6.41
N ILE A 407 -9.37 -3.71 5.42
CA ILE A 407 -9.32 -4.03 4.00
C ILE A 407 -8.06 -3.40 3.41
N PRO A 408 -6.95 -4.15 3.32
CA PRO A 408 -5.78 -3.71 2.59
C PRO A 408 -5.98 -3.85 1.09
N THR A 409 -5.49 -2.87 0.32
CA THR A 409 -5.35 -2.94 -1.13
C THR A 409 -3.87 -2.96 -1.52
N GLY A 410 -3.54 -3.50 -2.69
CA GLY A 410 -2.14 -3.71 -3.10
C GLY A 410 -1.48 -4.93 -2.43
N TRP A 411 -0.16 -5.06 -2.57
CA TRP A 411 0.64 -6.17 -2.01
C TRP A 411 1.23 -5.79 -0.66
N PHE A 412 0.78 -6.43 0.41
CA PHE A 412 1.24 -6.19 1.78
C PHE A 412 1.84 -7.47 2.39
N VAL A 413 2.59 -7.37 3.48
CA VAL A 413 3.19 -8.54 4.14
C VAL A 413 2.09 -9.38 4.80
N ALA A 414 2.01 -10.67 4.49
CA ALA A 414 1.03 -11.57 5.07
C ALA A 414 1.12 -11.57 6.61
N ASN A 415 -0.04 -11.62 7.30
CA ASN A 415 -0.16 -11.54 8.77
C ASN A 415 0.40 -10.27 9.43
N SER A 416 0.64 -9.20 8.66
CA SER A 416 1.07 -7.91 9.21
C SER A 416 -0.07 -7.02 9.70
N ILE A 417 -1.34 -7.46 9.63
CA ILE A 417 -2.46 -6.64 10.10
C ILE A 417 -2.40 -6.47 11.61
N SER A 418 -2.48 -5.24 12.10
CA SER A 418 -2.70 -4.95 13.52
C SER A 418 -3.73 -3.87 13.72
N TRP A 419 -4.49 -4.02 14.80
CA TRP A 419 -5.53 -3.09 15.19
C TRP A 419 -5.06 -2.21 16.34
N PHE A 420 -5.57 -0.99 16.37
CA PHE A 420 -5.28 0.01 17.37
C PHE A 420 -6.57 0.68 17.83
N LYS A 421 -6.51 1.19 19.05
CA LYS A 421 -7.53 2.03 19.65
C LYS A 421 -6.84 3.15 20.43
N ASP A 422 -7.16 4.39 20.13
CA ASP A 422 -6.60 5.57 20.80
C ASP A 422 -5.05 5.50 20.89
N ASP A 423 -4.39 5.15 19.77
CA ASP A 423 -2.93 4.96 19.64
C ASP A 423 -2.35 3.74 20.41
N ILE A 424 -3.21 2.86 20.93
CA ILE A 424 -2.81 1.63 21.64
C ILE A 424 -3.23 0.38 20.84
N ALA A 425 -2.31 -0.53 20.57
CA ALA A 425 -2.55 -1.75 19.81
C ALA A 425 -3.42 -2.75 20.60
N ILE A 426 -4.36 -3.36 19.90
CA ILE A 426 -5.31 -4.32 20.42
C ILE A 426 -4.69 -5.72 20.27
N LYS A 427 -4.34 -6.33 21.40
CA LYS A 427 -3.60 -7.60 21.48
C LYS A 427 -4.36 -8.83 20.97
N ILE A 428 -5.69 -8.77 20.93
CA ILE A 428 -6.58 -9.95 20.78
C ILE A 428 -6.95 -10.21 19.31
N SER A 429 -6.80 -9.22 18.42
CA SER A 429 -7.22 -9.30 17.02
C SER A 429 -6.01 -9.18 16.09
N LYS A 430 -5.28 -10.28 15.88
CA LYS A 430 -4.43 -10.41 14.69
C LYS A 430 -5.31 -11.02 13.60
N GLY A 431 -5.54 -10.27 12.53
CA GLY A 431 -6.41 -10.70 11.43
C GLY A 431 -7.20 -9.55 10.81
N THR A 432 -7.91 -9.88 9.74
CA THR A 432 -8.71 -8.94 8.95
C THR A 432 -9.92 -8.39 9.71
N GLU A 433 -10.39 -9.09 10.75
CA GLU A 433 -11.59 -8.72 11.50
C GLU A 433 -11.26 -8.39 12.96
N LEU A 434 -11.83 -7.28 13.43
CA LEU A 434 -11.91 -6.91 14.83
C LEU A 434 -13.36 -7.04 15.27
N SER A 435 -13.63 -8.12 16.01
CA SER A 435 -14.92 -8.36 16.66
C SER A 435 -14.80 -8.14 18.16
N LEU A 436 -15.49 -7.12 18.67
CA LEU A 436 -15.56 -6.80 20.10
C LEU A 436 -16.99 -7.01 20.60
N ARG A 437 -17.14 -7.91 21.58
CA ARG A 437 -18.40 -8.13 22.28
C ARG A 437 -18.45 -7.20 23.49
N ILE A 438 -19.35 -6.22 23.46
CA ILE A 438 -19.58 -5.29 24.57
C ILE A 438 -20.81 -5.76 25.33
N GLU A 439 -20.61 -6.25 26.55
CA GLU A 439 -21.70 -6.65 27.44
C GLU A 439 -22.17 -5.44 28.27
N THR A 440 -23.47 -5.13 28.21
CA THR A 440 -24.11 -4.11 29.06
C THR A 440 -24.47 -4.74 30.40
N GLY A 441 -23.45 -5.06 31.22
CA GLY A 441 -23.60 -5.59 32.57
C GLY A 441 -23.40 -4.52 33.66
N PRO A 442 -23.51 -4.88 34.96
CA PRO A 442 -23.48 -3.95 36.09
C PRO A 442 -22.15 -3.20 36.30
N THR A 443 -21.11 -3.51 35.52
CA THR A 443 -19.86 -2.74 35.41
C THR A 443 -19.89 -1.89 34.12
N ILE A 444 -20.82 -0.93 34.07
CA ILE A 444 -21.00 0.01 32.95
C ILE A 444 -19.68 0.72 32.58
N ASP A 445 -18.79 0.93 33.55
CA ASP A 445 -17.45 1.51 33.40
C ASP A 445 -16.67 0.86 32.24
N ASP A 446 -16.62 -0.48 32.18
CA ASP A 446 -15.82 -1.19 31.17
C ASP A 446 -16.42 -1.03 29.76
N SER A 447 -17.75 -1.02 29.65
CA SER A 447 -18.44 -0.81 28.38
C SER A 447 -18.22 0.60 27.82
N LEU A 448 -18.13 1.61 28.68
CA LEU A 448 -17.89 3.00 28.26
C LEU A 448 -16.44 3.24 27.84
N THR A 449 -15.49 2.53 28.48
CA THR A 449 -14.09 2.59 28.06
C THR A 449 -13.89 2.07 26.64
N SER A 450 -14.83 1.30 26.06
CA SER A 450 -14.77 0.81 24.68
C SER A 450 -14.90 1.93 23.62
N GLN A 451 -15.46 3.09 23.96
CA GLN A 451 -15.50 4.25 23.07
C GLN A 451 -14.09 4.77 22.78
N GLY A 452 -13.86 5.23 21.55
CA GLY A 452 -12.55 5.71 21.09
C GLY A 452 -12.36 5.61 19.58
N TYR A 453 -11.22 6.07 19.09
CA TYR A 453 -10.84 5.93 17.68
C TYR A 453 -10.18 4.58 17.45
N TYR A 454 -10.69 3.81 16.50
CA TYR A 454 -10.13 2.54 16.04
C TYR A 454 -9.48 2.73 14.67
N TRP A 455 -8.33 2.09 14.46
CA TRP A 455 -7.72 1.98 13.14
C TRP A 455 -6.93 0.67 13.01
N CYS A 456 -6.54 0.33 11.80
CA CYS A 456 -5.66 -0.80 11.54
C CYS A 456 -4.44 -0.38 10.71
N SER A 457 -3.41 -1.22 10.70
CA SER A 457 -2.25 -1.05 9.84
C SER A 457 -1.72 -2.35 9.27
N VAL A 458 -1.05 -2.25 8.12
CA VAL A 458 -0.38 -3.36 7.43
C VAL A 458 1.03 -2.97 7.01
N ASP A 459 1.94 -3.93 6.88
CA ASP A 459 3.33 -3.66 6.49
C ASP A 459 3.53 -3.84 4.97
N GLN A 460 4.39 -3.04 4.36
CA GLN A 460 4.76 -3.15 2.93
C GLN A 460 5.97 -4.08 2.68
N GLU A 461 6.20 -4.44 1.40
CA GLU A 461 7.28 -5.36 0.96
C GLU A 461 8.69 -4.84 1.30
N LEU A 462 8.96 -3.56 0.97
CA LEU A 462 10.25 -2.90 1.15
C LEU A 462 10.17 -1.97 2.36
N TYR A 463 11.01 -2.22 3.36
CA TYR A 463 10.99 -1.54 4.66
C TYR A 463 9.68 -1.81 5.42
N ILE A 464 9.74 -2.06 6.73
CA ILE A 464 8.53 -2.28 7.53
C ILE A 464 7.92 -0.90 7.80
N THR A 465 7.42 -0.24 6.75
CA THR A 465 6.65 0.99 6.85
C THR A 465 5.19 0.60 7.01
N PRO A 466 4.60 0.76 8.20
CA PRO A 466 3.19 0.49 8.39
C PRO A 466 2.37 1.51 7.62
N VAL A 467 1.45 1.04 6.79
CA VAL A 467 0.38 1.86 6.22
C VAL A 467 -0.81 1.79 7.16
N PHE A 468 -1.27 2.95 7.62
CA PHE A 468 -2.41 3.06 8.52
C PHE A 468 -3.68 3.36 7.76
N SER A 469 -4.79 2.82 8.26
CA SER A 469 -6.12 3.21 7.82
C SER A 469 -6.53 4.58 8.37
N SER A 470 -7.59 5.14 7.82
CA SER A 470 -8.32 6.22 8.47
C SER A 470 -8.84 5.79 9.85
N LYS A 471 -8.99 6.76 10.76
CA LYS A 471 -9.46 6.54 12.14
C LYS A 471 -10.99 6.53 12.16
N VAL A 472 -11.60 5.48 12.70
CA VAL A 472 -13.05 5.35 12.86
C VAL A 472 -13.44 5.55 14.32
N LEU A 473 -14.34 6.50 14.59
CA LEU A 473 -14.78 6.78 15.96
C LEU A 473 -15.95 5.87 16.37
N PHE A 474 -15.75 5.04 17.38
CA PHE A 474 -16.86 4.34 18.04
C PHE A 474 -17.41 5.17 19.20
N LYS A 475 -18.71 5.46 19.15
CA LYS A 475 -19.47 6.08 20.24
C LYS A 475 -20.64 5.22 20.65
N HIS A 476 -20.86 5.15 21.96
CA HIS A 476 -22.02 4.44 22.48
C HIS A 476 -23.28 5.29 22.24
N PRO A 477 -24.33 4.78 21.57
CA PRO A 477 -25.46 5.60 21.11
C PRO A 477 -26.24 6.26 22.26
N GLY A 478 -26.26 5.64 23.43
CA GLY A 478 -26.96 6.13 24.64
C GLY A 478 -26.22 7.16 25.53
N TRP A 479 -24.98 7.53 25.21
CA TRP A 479 -24.15 8.40 26.07
C TRP A 479 -23.59 9.62 25.33
N HIS A 480 -23.44 10.73 26.04
CA HIS A 480 -22.63 11.89 25.65
C HIS A 480 -21.24 11.73 26.26
N THR A 481 -20.19 12.14 25.55
CA THR A 481 -18.79 11.98 25.99
C THR A 481 -18.02 13.29 25.83
N PHE A 482 -17.47 13.79 26.92
CA PHE A 482 -16.67 15.03 27.00
C PHE A 482 -15.29 14.75 27.60
N VAL A 483 -14.35 15.64 27.33
CA VAL A 483 -13.05 15.70 28.00
C VAL A 483 -13.00 16.96 28.84
N LEU A 484 -12.91 16.82 30.16
CA LEU A 484 -12.59 17.90 31.07
C LEU A 484 -11.07 18.03 31.14
N TYR A 485 -10.58 19.09 30.51
CA TYR A 485 -9.17 19.48 30.56
C TYR A 485 -8.94 20.41 31.74
N MET A 486 -7.96 20.11 32.58
CA MET A 486 -7.56 20.95 33.72
C MET A 486 -6.06 21.22 33.68
N LEU A 487 -5.70 22.45 34.05
CA LEU A 487 -4.34 22.97 34.06
C LEU A 487 -3.97 23.45 35.47
N THR A 488 -2.86 22.96 36.01
CA THR A 488 -2.33 23.39 37.31
C THR A 488 -0.85 23.76 37.18
N LYS A 489 -0.48 24.95 37.67
CA LYS A 489 0.92 25.39 37.70
C LYS A 489 1.70 24.69 38.82
N VAL A 490 2.92 24.28 38.51
CA VAL A 490 3.85 23.66 39.47
C VAL A 490 4.59 24.77 40.24
N PRO A 491 4.69 24.70 41.59
CA PRO A 491 5.44 25.67 42.36
C PRO A 491 6.90 25.78 41.90
N GLU A 492 7.43 27.00 41.83
CA GLU A 492 8.86 27.24 41.58
C GLU A 492 9.68 26.38 42.57
N PHE A 493 10.69 25.65 42.06
CA PHE A 493 11.55 24.71 42.79
C PHE A 493 11.03 23.28 43.07
N SER A 494 9.83 22.89 42.62
CA SER A 494 9.33 21.52 42.80
C SER A 494 9.54 20.63 41.56
N ASN A 495 9.85 19.35 41.77
CA ASN A 495 9.99 18.38 40.68
C ASN A 495 8.60 18.06 40.10
N CYS A 496 8.44 18.26 38.79
CA CYS A 496 7.15 18.10 38.12
C CYS A 496 6.60 16.67 38.18
N SER A 497 7.47 15.64 38.12
CA SER A 497 7.05 14.23 38.23
C SER A 497 6.51 13.90 39.63
N HIS A 498 7.14 14.43 40.67
CA HIS A 498 6.69 14.27 42.06
C HIS A 498 5.40 15.03 42.33
N SER A 499 5.28 16.24 41.77
CA SER A 499 4.08 17.08 41.89
C SER A 499 2.88 16.47 41.14
N LEU A 500 3.11 15.85 39.98
CA LEU A 500 2.09 15.07 39.25
C LEU A 500 1.54 13.94 40.11
N PHE A 501 2.41 13.12 40.72
CA PHE A 501 1.98 11.99 41.56
C PHE A 501 1.14 12.44 42.76
N GLN A 502 1.50 13.54 43.42
CA GLN A 502 0.74 14.10 44.53
C GLN A 502 -0.62 14.65 44.08
N ASN A 503 -0.65 15.38 42.97
CA ASN A 503 -1.88 16.01 42.48
C ASN A 503 -2.87 15.03 41.84
N VAL A 504 -2.40 13.90 41.29
CA VAL A 504 -3.29 12.83 40.79
C VAL A 504 -4.21 12.31 41.90
N GLN A 505 -3.74 12.21 43.15
CA GLN A 505 -4.62 11.80 44.26
C GLN A 505 -5.74 12.81 44.54
N PHE A 506 -5.42 14.11 44.49
CA PHE A 506 -6.43 15.18 44.63
C PHE A 506 -7.42 15.20 43.46
N ILE A 507 -6.97 14.90 42.24
CA ILE A 507 -7.84 14.74 41.05
C ILE A 507 -8.78 13.54 41.22
N LEU A 508 -8.29 12.40 41.70
CA LEU A 508 -9.13 11.23 41.96
C LEU A 508 -10.18 11.50 43.04
N GLU A 509 -9.82 12.25 44.09
CA GLU A 509 -10.75 12.68 45.13
C GLU A 509 -11.78 13.70 44.61
N PHE A 510 -11.36 14.64 43.77
CA PHE A 510 -12.25 15.53 43.03
C PHE A 510 -13.24 14.74 42.17
N ASN A 511 -12.76 13.78 41.37
CA ASN A 511 -13.60 12.97 40.48
C ASN A 511 -14.66 12.17 41.24
N LYS A 512 -14.29 11.62 42.41
CA LYS A 512 -15.21 10.90 43.27
C LYS A 512 -16.33 11.80 43.80
N ASN A 513 -15.98 12.95 44.37
CA ASN A 513 -16.96 13.89 44.94
C ASN A 513 -17.84 14.52 43.85
N PHE A 514 -17.26 14.84 42.68
CA PHE A 514 -17.99 15.38 41.55
C PHE A 514 -19.01 14.38 40.99
N ARG A 515 -18.68 13.09 40.99
CA ARG A 515 -19.62 12.00 40.61
C ARG A 515 -20.80 11.91 41.59
N GLU A 516 -20.56 12.05 42.90
CA GLU A 516 -21.62 12.04 43.91
C GLU A 516 -22.57 13.24 43.77
N LEU A 517 -22.05 14.41 43.41
CA LEU A 517 -22.84 15.64 43.20
C LEU A 517 -23.82 15.53 42.02
N LEU A 518 -23.42 14.86 40.92
CA LEU A 518 -24.18 14.82 39.67
C LEU A 518 -25.18 13.66 39.54
N SER A 519 -25.49 12.94 40.63
CA SER A 519 -26.31 11.72 40.65
C SER A 519 -25.65 10.52 39.96
N SER A 520 -25.21 9.55 40.77
CA SER A 520 -24.28 8.47 40.41
C SER A 520 -24.69 7.52 39.28
N GLU A 521 -25.99 7.37 38.97
CA GLU A 521 -26.44 6.37 37.99
C GLU A 521 -26.35 6.82 36.52
N ASN A 522 -26.25 8.13 36.25
CA ASN A 522 -26.28 8.69 34.89
C ASN A 522 -24.99 9.39 34.48
N PHE A 523 -24.00 9.45 35.38
CA PHE A 523 -22.75 10.19 35.19
C PHE A 523 -21.56 9.32 35.60
N PHE A 524 -20.60 9.18 34.68
CA PHE A 524 -19.33 8.52 34.93
C PHE A 524 -18.18 9.46 34.59
N LEU A 525 -17.15 9.44 35.43
CA LEU A 525 -16.00 10.33 35.34
C LEU A 525 -14.74 9.54 35.63
N PHE A 526 -13.75 9.61 34.74
CA PHE A 526 -12.49 8.90 34.87
C PHE A 526 -11.32 9.74 34.38
N LEU A 527 -10.23 9.72 35.14
CA LEU A 527 -8.96 10.27 34.68
C LEU A 527 -8.40 9.38 33.58
N LYS A 528 -8.29 9.95 32.37
CA LYS A 528 -7.81 9.24 31.17
C LYS A 528 -6.31 9.41 31.01
N ASP A 529 -5.81 10.63 31.15
CA ASP A 529 -4.38 10.94 31.04
C ASP A 529 -3.98 12.11 31.94
N ALA A 530 -2.71 12.14 32.34
CA ALA A 530 -2.12 13.23 33.10
C ALA A 530 -0.65 13.40 32.68
N SER A 531 -0.29 14.60 32.24
CA SER A 531 1.04 14.89 31.69
C SER A 531 1.66 16.14 32.30
N CYS A 532 2.98 16.19 32.36
CA CYS A 532 3.74 17.36 32.77
C CYS A 532 4.48 17.97 31.58
N ALA A 533 4.39 19.28 31.39
CA ALA A 533 5.20 20.04 30.45
C ALA A 533 5.75 21.32 31.10
N SER A 534 7.07 21.47 31.15
CA SER A 534 7.74 22.78 31.37
C SER A 534 7.23 23.65 32.56
N SER A 535 6.78 23.02 33.66
CA SER A 535 6.21 23.60 34.89
C SER A 535 4.68 23.68 34.98
N GLU A 536 3.97 23.01 34.08
CA GLU A 536 2.52 22.87 34.08
C GLU A 536 2.09 21.40 34.11
N LEU A 537 1.03 21.13 34.86
CA LEU A 537 0.39 19.83 34.96
C LEU A 537 -0.93 19.89 34.21
N HIS A 538 -1.12 18.95 33.30
CA HIS A 538 -2.28 18.82 32.44
C HIS A 538 -3.02 17.54 32.81
N TYR A 539 -4.32 17.63 33.07
CA TYR A 539 -5.19 16.50 33.38
C TYR A 539 -6.32 16.43 32.36
N TYR A 540 -6.64 15.21 31.95
CA TYR A 540 -7.68 14.93 30.96
C TYR A 540 -8.65 13.90 31.55
N ASP A 541 -9.79 14.38 32.03
CA ASP A 541 -10.84 13.54 32.59
C ASP A 541 -11.96 13.30 31.58
N HIS A 542 -12.26 12.03 31.31
CA HIS A 542 -13.39 11.65 30.46
C HIS A 542 -14.69 11.66 31.26
N ILE A 543 -15.66 12.44 30.79
CA ILE A 543 -17.00 12.53 31.36
C ILE A 543 -17.99 11.85 30.41
N TYR A 544 -18.64 10.79 30.90
CA TYR A 544 -19.72 10.10 30.20
C TYR A 544 -21.04 10.42 30.89
N VAL A 545 -22.01 10.94 30.13
CA VAL A 545 -23.32 11.33 30.64
C VAL A 545 -24.43 10.66 29.86
N SER A 546 -25.40 10.06 30.54
CA SER A 546 -26.53 9.40 29.89
C SER A 546 -27.33 10.42 29.07
N LYS A 547 -27.69 10.09 27.83
CA LYS A 547 -28.57 10.95 27.00
C LYS A 547 -29.94 11.17 27.63
N LYS A 548 -30.33 10.38 28.64
CA LYS A 548 -31.56 10.59 29.44
C LYS A 548 -31.55 11.90 30.20
N VAL A 549 -30.38 12.45 30.53
CA VAL A 549 -30.22 13.70 31.30
C VAL A 549 -30.64 14.93 30.48
N GLY A 550 -30.42 14.91 29.17
CA GLY A 550 -30.76 16.02 28.28
C GLY A 550 -29.92 16.04 27.01
N ASN A 551 -30.09 17.12 26.23
CA ASN A 551 -29.21 17.39 25.09
C ASN A 551 -27.81 17.80 25.55
N GLU A 552 -26.85 17.73 24.64
CA GLU A 552 -25.44 18.00 24.92
C GLU A 552 -25.19 19.40 25.51
N GLN A 553 -25.90 20.43 25.00
CA GLN A 553 -25.80 21.81 25.49
C GLN A 553 -26.18 21.94 26.98
N ARG A 554 -27.32 21.36 27.36
CA ARG A 554 -27.79 21.38 28.76
C ARG A 554 -26.85 20.63 29.69
N VAL A 555 -26.30 19.51 29.23
CA VAL A 555 -25.33 18.74 30.00
C VAL A 555 -24.04 19.54 30.22
N LYS A 556 -23.54 20.23 29.17
CA LYS A 556 -22.39 21.14 29.29
C LYS A 556 -22.65 22.24 30.33
N GLU A 557 -23.81 22.88 30.31
CA GLU A 557 -24.19 23.92 31.29
C GLU A 557 -24.21 23.39 32.73
N ILE A 558 -24.73 22.18 32.95
CA ILE A 558 -24.76 21.53 34.27
C ILE A 558 -23.34 21.28 34.79
N ILE A 559 -22.45 20.74 33.95
CA ILE A 559 -21.06 20.44 34.33
C ILE A 559 -20.31 21.74 34.65
N VAL A 560 -20.39 22.74 33.78
CA VAL A 560 -19.68 24.02 33.95
C VAL A 560 -20.20 24.79 35.17
N SER A 561 -21.52 24.82 35.40
CA SER A 561 -22.10 25.49 36.58
C SER A 561 -21.69 24.80 37.89
N SER A 562 -21.57 23.47 37.90
CA SER A 562 -21.16 22.71 39.08
C SER A 562 -19.69 22.94 39.47
N ILE A 563 -18.82 23.25 38.50
CA ILE A 563 -17.39 23.58 38.75
C ILE A 563 -17.23 25.05 39.15
N THR A 564 -17.95 25.96 38.50
CA THR A 564 -17.83 27.42 38.73
C THR A 564 -18.55 27.91 39.98
N SER A 565 -19.61 27.23 40.41
CA SER A 565 -20.35 27.52 41.64
C SER A 565 -20.45 26.23 42.49
N PRO A 566 -19.38 25.85 43.20
CA PRO A 566 -19.36 24.61 43.96
C PRO A 566 -20.40 24.66 45.08
N GLN A 567 -21.30 23.67 45.12
CA GLN A 567 -22.39 23.62 46.10
C GLN A 567 -21.95 23.10 47.48
N THR A 568 -20.72 22.59 47.60
CA THR A 568 -20.18 21.98 48.82
C THR A 568 -18.81 22.54 49.16
N PHE A 569 -18.57 22.79 50.45
CA PHE A 569 -17.28 23.29 50.97
C PHE A 569 -16.08 22.43 50.57
N LEU A 570 -16.23 21.09 50.57
CA LEU A 570 -15.17 20.15 50.19
C LEU A 570 -14.75 20.31 48.71
N MET A 571 -15.71 20.51 47.81
CA MET A 571 -15.42 20.76 46.39
C MET A 571 -14.71 22.09 46.18
N GLU A 572 -15.08 23.13 46.93
CA GLU A 572 -14.41 24.42 46.91
C GLU A 572 -12.94 24.28 47.37
N GLU A 573 -12.68 23.54 48.45
CA GLU A 573 -11.33 23.28 48.95
C GLU A 573 -10.46 22.51 47.94
N LEU A 574 -11.00 21.49 47.28
CA LEU A 574 -10.29 20.71 46.25
C LEU A 574 -9.98 21.57 45.01
N LEU A 575 -10.92 22.39 44.57
CA LEU A 575 -10.73 23.32 43.45
C LEU A 575 -9.68 24.39 43.76
N ILE A 576 -9.60 24.87 45.02
CA ILE A 576 -8.53 25.78 45.48
C ILE A 576 -7.18 25.06 45.46
N LYS A 577 -7.09 23.85 46.02
CA LYS A 577 -5.85 23.05 46.05
C LYS A 577 -5.31 22.73 44.65
N LEU A 578 -6.20 22.47 43.70
CA LEU A 578 -5.85 22.23 42.29
C LEU A 578 -5.63 23.53 41.49
N ASN A 579 -5.86 24.70 42.11
CA ASN A 579 -5.75 26.04 41.51
C ASN A 579 -6.67 26.26 40.28
N ILE A 580 -7.87 25.67 40.30
CA ILE A 580 -8.81 25.65 39.16
C ILE A 580 -9.74 26.88 39.12
N LEU A 581 -9.89 27.61 40.23
CA LEU A 581 -10.86 28.72 40.37
C LEU A 581 -10.47 30.04 39.68
N THR A 582 -9.32 30.10 39.00
CA THR A 582 -8.93 31.28 38.21
C THR A 582 -9.36 31.09 36.75
N ASN A 583 -10.01 32.10 36.16
CA ASN A 583 -10.50 32.07 34.78
C ASN A 583 -9.37 31.62 33.82
N GLY A 584 -9.57 30.49 33.15
CA GLY A 584 -8.65 29.95 32.13
C GLY A 584 -7.99 28.59 32.46
N ASN A 585 -8.12 28.08 33.69
CA ASN A 585 -7.42 26.85 34.12
C ASN A 585 -8.18 25.53 33.89
N PHE A 586 -9.42 25.56 33.39
CA PHE A 586 -10.12 24.36 32.94
C PHE A 586 -10.95 24.61 31.67
N SER A 587 -11.21 23.57 30.90
CA SER A 587 -12.00 23.62 29.67
C SER A 587 -12.76 22.31 29.46
N LEU A 588 -14.04 22.39 29.14
CA LEU A 588 -14.84 21.23 28.77
C LEU A 588 -14.84 21.08 27.24
N ARG A 589 -14.15 20.07 26.74
CA ARG A 589 -13.91 19.82 25.32
C ARG A 589 -14.79 18.70 24.78
N SER A 590 -15.21 18.81 23.53
CA SER A 590 -15.91 17.73 22.83
C SER A 590 -14.88 16.72 22.30
N THR A 591 -15.26 15.45 22.25
CA THR A 591 -14.43 14.36 21.69
C THR A 591 -14.43 14.31 20.16
N VAL A 592 -15.17 15.21 19.49
CA VAL A 592 -15.44 15.16 18.02
C VAL A 592 -15.06 16.45 17.32
N ALA A 593 -15.30 17.58 17.97
CA ALA A 593 -15.22 18.90 17.34
C ALA A 593 -14.67 19.94 18.31
N CYS A 594 -14.10 20.99 17.77
CA CYS A 594 -13.81 22.21 18.50
C CYS A 594 -15.10 23.00 18.68
N PRO A 595 -15.43 23.45 19.91
CA PRO A 595 -16.62 24.24 20.15
C PRO A 595 -16.52 25.59 19.44
N SER A 596 -17.67 26.21 19.15
CA SER A 596 -17.69 27.59 18.68
C SER A 596 -17.05 28.52 19.71
N GLU A 597 -16.10 29.35 19.29
CA GLU A 597 -15.31 30.22 20.16
C GLU A 597 -15.24 31.64 19.59
N LYS A 598 -15.05 32.64 20.47
CA LYS A 598 -14.74 34.01 20.08
C LYS A 598 -13.27 34.33 20.39
N SER A 599 -12.52 34.82 19.42
CA SER A 599 -11.16 35.30 19.63
C SER A 599 -11.05 36.79 19.38
N HIS A 600 -10.20 37.47 20.16
CA HIS A 600 -9.94 38.89 20.05
C HIS A 600 -8.59 39.14 19.38
N GLN A 601 -8.56 39.97 18.33
CA GLN A 601 -7.34 40.40 17.67
C GLN A 601 -7.39 41.91 17.41
N GLY A 602 -6.73 42.69 18.27
CA GLY A 602 -6.88 44.15 18.26
C GLY A 602 -8.33 44.57 18.56
N GLU A 603 -8.94 45.35 17.66
CA GLU A 603 -10.34 45.75 17.74
C GLU A 603 -11.33 44.73 17.12
N HIS A 604 -10.83 43.69 16.44
CA HIS A 604 -11.67 42.70 15.77
C HIS A 604 -12.06 41.54 16.70
N ILE A 605 -13.35 41.19 16.70
CA ILE A 605 -13.89 40.01 17.37
C ILE A 605 -14.23 38.99 16.29
N LEU A 606 -13.53 37.85 16.31
CA LEU A 606 -13.69 36.77 15.33
C LEU A 606 -14.45 35.61 15.97
N ASN A 607 -15.54 35.17 15.33
CA ASN A 607 -16.41 34.10 15.76
C ASN A 607 -16.14 32.83 14.95
N TRP A 608 -15.58 31.81 15.58
CA TRP A 608 -15.26 30.52 14.95
C TRP A 608 -16.47 29.56 15.03
N PRO A 609 -16.92 28.96 13.92
CA PRO A 609 -17.98 27.96 13.92
C PRO A 609 -17.50 26.61 14.47
N GLU A 610 -18.41 25.79 15.00
CA GLU A 610 -18.08 24.42 15.42
C GLU A 610 -17.49 23.62 14.25
N THR A 611 -16.33 22.98 14.47
CA THR A 611 -15.52 22.37 13.41
C THR A 611 -14.95 21.04 13.87
N LEU A 612 -14.98 20.01 13.01
CA LEU A 612 -14.51 18.66 13.35
C LEU A 612 -12.99 18.65 13.59
N ILE A 613 -12.53 17.79 14.50
CA ILE A 613 -11.10 17.60 14.77
C ILE A 613 -10.37 17.19 13.48
N GLY A 614 -9.25 17.88 13.18
CA GLY A 614 -8.44 17.69 11.98
C GLY A 614 -8.78 18.66 10.84
N GLN A 615 -9.96 19.29 10.85
CA GLN A 615 -10.37 20.28 9.84
C GLN A 615 -9.95 21.71 10.22
N SER A 616 -9.91 22.58 9.22
CA SER A 616 -9.76 24.02 9.39
C SER A 616 -11.11 24.72 9.18
N ALA A 617 -11.31 25.84 9.85
CA ALA A 617 -12.43 26.73 9.57
C ALA A 617 -11.98 28.19 9.56
N SER A 618 -12.76 29.01 8.88
CA SER A 618 -12.64 30.47 8.87
C SER A 618 -13.63 31.09 9.87
N PRO A 619 -13.34 32.30 10.40
CA PRO A 619 -14.29 33.00 11.25
C PRO A 619 -15.51 33.44 10.44
N LYS A 620 -16.63 33.69 11.13
CA LYS A 620 -17.86 34.19 10.49
C LYS A 620 -17.70 35.60 9.93
N GLU A 621 -16.81 36.39 10.53
CA GLU A 621 -16.42 37.71 10.07
C GLU A 621 -15.36 37.59 8.98
N ASP A 622 -15.50 38.38 7.91
CA ASP A 622 -14.54 38.39 6.82
C ASP A 622 -13.20 38.95 7.32
N CYS A 623 -12.17 38.12 7.33
CA CYS A 623 -10.84 38.47 7.85
C CYS A 623 -9.77 37.83 6.98
N ASN A 624 -8.93 38.66 6.35
CA ASN A 624 -7.87 38.22 5.46
C ASN A 624 -6.49 38.51 6.06
N THR A 625 -5.51 37.67 5.72
CA THR A 625 -4.10 37.83 6.09
C THR A 625 -3.38 38.80 5.13
N GLU A 626 -2.13 39.16 5.41
CA GLU A 626 -1.35 40.08 4.55
C GLU A 626 -1.19 39.58 3.11
N SER A 627 -1.25 38.27 2.91
CA SER A 627 -1.25 37.60 1.60
C SER A 627 -2.59 37.61 0.87
N GLY A 628 -3.65 38.19 1.48
CA GLY A 628 -5.00 38.20 0.92
C GLY A 628 -5.69 36.85 0.96
N ALA A 629 -5.29 35.92 1.84
CA ALA A 629 -5.99 34.65 2.09
C ALA A 629 -6.94 34.79 3.30
N PRO A 630 -8.08 34.07 3.34
CA PRO A 630 -8.95 34.05 4.52
C PRO A 630 -8.18 33.50 5.73
N LEU A 631 -8.38 34.13 6.87
CA LEU A 631 -7.80 33.68 8.13
C LEU A 631 -8.44 32.35 8.53
N GLU A 632 -7.66 31.29 8.56
CA GLU A 632 -8.11 29.97 9.01
C GLU A 632 -7.48 29.58 10.34
N ARG A 633 -8.21 28.74 11.09
CA ARG A 633 -7.77 28.11 12.33
C ARG A 633 -8.02 26.62 12.23
N LYS A 634 -7.05 25.81 12.64
CA LYS A 634 -7.18 24.34 12.61
C LYS A 634 -7.76 23.85 13.93
N CYS A 635 -8.74 22.97 13.86
CA CYS A 635 -9.22 22.23 15.02
C CYS A 635 -8.27 21.06 15.30
N LEU A 636 -7.58 21.11 16.44
CA LEU A 636 -6.62 20.11 16.89
C LEU A 636 -7.22 19.24 18.00
N GLY A 637 -6.53 18.16 18.33
CA GLY A 637 -6.91 17.24 19.40
C GLY A 637 -7.21 15.83 18.90
N ASP A 638 -7.74 15.01 19.80
CA ASP A 638 -8.14 13.63 19.57
C ASP A 638 -9.23 13.21 20.58
N PHE A 639 -9.54 11.93 20.68
CA PHE A 639 -10.53 11.42 21.64
C PHE A 639 -10.08 11.59 23.10
N ASN A 640 -8.77 11.61 23.37
CA ASN A 640 -8.20 11.65 24.72
C ASN A 640 -8.09 13.09 25.25
N THR A 641 -7.72 14.02 24.38
CA THR A 641 -7.43 15.43 24.70
C THR A 641 -8.61 16.35 24.43
N GLY A 642 -9.58 15.88 23.64
CA GLY A 642 -10.73 16.64 23.15
C GLY A 642 -10.33 17.69 22.11
N GLY A 643 -11.31 18.16 21.34
CA GLY A 643 -11.12 19.19 20.33
C GLY A 643 -10.79 20.55 20.95
N PHE A 644 -9.68 21.14 20.52
CA PHE A 644 -9.30 22.51 20.85
C PHE A 644 -8.70 23.22 19.64
N TRP A 645 -8.92 24.53 19.57
CA TRP A 645 -8.44 25.30 18.45
C TRP A 645 -6.94 25.62 18.54
N SER A 646 -6.24 25.60 17.39
CA SER A 646 -4.84 26.01 17.30
C SER A 646 -4.62 27.48 17.73
N PRO A 647 -3.40 27.90 18.12
CA PRO A 647 -3.10 29.32 18.31
C PRO A 647 -3.30 30.13 17.02
N LEU A 648 -3.63 31.42 17.15
CA LEU A 648 -3.72 32.34 16.01
C LEU A 648 -2.31 32.80 15.62
N GLY A 649 -1.77 32.22 14.54
CA GLY A 649 -0.42 32.55 14.04
C GLY A 649 -0.37 33.72 13.04
N LYS A 650 -1.48 34.01 12.34
CA LYS A 650 -1.58 35.07 11.32
C LYS A 650 -2.48 36.23 11.80
N VAL A 651 -2.20 37.46 11.36
CA VAL A 651 -2.93 38.68 11.76
C VAL A 651 -3.92 39.10 10.69
N CYS A 652 -5.12 39.52 11.12
CA CYS A 652 -6.12 40.14 10.26
C CYS A 652 -5.62 41.49 9.76
N THR A 653 -5.35 41.62 8.46
CA THR A 653 -4.92 42.87 7.83
C THR A 653 -5.92 43.24 6.74
N GLY A 654 -6.76 44.24 7.01
CA GLY A 654 -7.86 44.65 6.13
C GLY A 654 -7.46 45.42 4.86
N PHE A 655 -6.33 45.11 4.22
CA PHE A 655 -6.02 45.67 2.90
C PHE A 655 -6.63 44.78 1.81
N GLU A 656 -7.76 45.23 1.26
CA GLU A 656 -8.40 44.62 0.08
C GLU A 656 -7.94 45.36 -1.18
N SER A 657 -7.63 44.63 -2.26
CA SER A 657 -7.46 45.25 -3.58
C SER A 657 -8.80 45.84 -4.05
N ILE A 658 -8.78 46.81 -4.97
CA ILE A 658 -10.02 47.40 -5.52
C ILE A 658 -10.92 46.32 -6.15
N LEU A 659 -10.31 45.30 -6.75
CA LEU A 659 -10.99 44.11 -7.29
C LEU A 659 -11.69 43.33 -6.16
N THR A 660 -10.95 42.99 -5.11
CA THR A 660 -11.45 42.23 -3.95
C THR A 660 -12.63 42.95 -3.29
N MET A 661 -12.54 44.27 -3.10
CA MET A 661 -13.63 45.08 -2.56
C MET A 661 -14.89 45.06 -3.44
N SER A 662 -14.70 45.11 -4.76
CA SER A 662 -15.81 45.16 -5.73
C SER A 662 -16.53 43.81 -5.81
N LEU A 663 -15.76 42.71 -5.87
CA LEU A 663 -16.29 41.35 -5.81
C LEU A 663 -16.97 41.06 -4.48
N HIS A 664 -16.39 41.51 -3.36
CA HIS A 664 -16.99 41.38 -2.04
C HIS A 664 -18.34 42.06 -1.93
N LYS A 665 -18.44 43.31 -2.42
CA LYS A 665 -19.70 44.05 -2.43
C LYS A 665 -20.77 43.28 -3.18
N LEU A 666 -20.43 42.75 -4.36
CA LEU A 666 -21.34 41.97 -5.19
C LEU A 666 -21.72 40.62 -4.54
N ALA A 667 -20.78 39.97 -3.85
CA ALA A 667 -21.02 38.71 -3.13
C ALA A 667 -22.00 38.84 -1.95
N LYS A 668 -22.14 40.06 -1.40
CA LYS A 668 -23.08 40.39 -0.31
C LYS A 668 -24.45 40.83 -0.80
N GLU A 669 -24.62 41.10 -2.10
CA GLU A 669 -25.93 41.43 -2.65
C GLU A 669 -26.86 40.21 -2.64
N ASN A 670 -28.14 40.45 -2.35
CA ASN A 670 -29.14 39.41 -2.43
C ASN A 670 -29.55 39.20 -3.89
N ILE A 671 -29.09 38.12 -4.50
CA ILE A 671 -29.37 37.78 -5.90
C ILE A 671 -30.73 37.06 -5.99
N THR A 672 -31.60 37.58 -6.83
CA THR A 672 -32.98 37.18 -7.06
C THR A 672 -33.23 37.06 -8.57
N GLU A 673 -34.37 36.52 -8.98
CA GLU A 673 -34.75 36.38 -10.39
C GLU A 673 -34.72 37.70 -11.18
N VAL A 674 -34.91 38.84 -10.52
CA VAL A 674 -34.98 40.17 -11.17
C VAL A 674 -33.59 40.77 -11.44
N ASN A 675 -32.64 40.58 -10.53
CA ASN A 675 -31.29 41.19 -10.62
C ASN A 675 -30.20 40.21 -11.05
N VAL A 676 -30.46 38.91 -11.15
CA VAL A 676 -29.46 37.88 -11.50
C VAL A 676 -28.67 38.20 -12.78
N LEU A 677 -29.32 38.73 -13.82
CA LEU A 677 -28.64 39.13 -15.06
C LEU A 677 -27.72 40.34 -14.88
N ASN A 678 -28.16 41.35 -14.13
CA ASN A 678 -27.34 42.52 -13.86
C ASN A 678 -26.15 42.17 -12.95
N SER A 679 -26.37 41.29 -11.96
CA SER A 679 -25.30 40.80 -11.08
C SER A 679 -24.29 39.94 -11.84
N SER A 680 -24.72 39.08 -12.78
CA SER A 680 -23.78 38.32 -13.61
C SER A 680 -22.96 39.24 -14.52
N LEU A 681 -23.59 40.20 -15.18
CA LEU A 681 -22.89 41.19 -16.02
C LEU A 681 -21.92 42.06 -15.22
N SER A 682 -22.30 42.45 -14.00
CA SER A 682 -21.39 43.21 -13.11
C SER A 682 -20.19 42.38 -12.69
N MET A 683 -20.39 41.08 -12.41
CA MET A 683 -19.31 40.16 -12.09
C MET A 683 -18.33 40.02 -13.26
N GLU A 684 -18.86 39.82 -14.47
CA GLU A 684 -18.06 39.73 -15.70
C GLU A 684 -17.24 41.02 -15.94
N ASP A 685 -17.86 42.19 -15.79
CA ASP A 685 -17.21 43.49 -15.99
C ASP A 685 -16.08 43.75 -14.98
N ILE A 686 -16.29 43.41 -13.70
CA ILE A 686 -15.28 43.53 -12.63
C ILE A 686 -14.05 42.66 -12.94
N ILE A 687 -14.28 41.45 -13.44
CA ILE A 687 -13.23 40.47 -13.74
C ILE A 687 -12.48 40.83 -15.03
N ALA A 688 -13.18 41.30 -16.06
CA ALA A 688 -12.58 41.65 -17.35
C ALA A 688 -11.56 42.80 -17.30
N HIS A 689 -11.64 43.65 -16.27
CA HIS A 689 -10.75 44.81 -16.09
C HIS A 689 -9.52 44.52 -15.20
N SER A 690 -9.27 43.26 -14.83
CA SER A 690 -8.28 42.90 -13.83
C SER A 690 -7.31 41.82 -14.32
N ASP A 691 -6.00 42.09 -14.25
CA ASP A 691 -4.95 41.17 -14.71
C ASP A 691 -4.35 40.31 -13.58
N ASN A 692 -4.53 40.71 -12.31
CA ASN A 692 -3.97 40.01 -11.14
C ASN A 692 -5.07 39.63 -10.15
N PHE A 693 -5.27 38.33 -9.95
CA PHE A 693 -6.23 37.78 -9.00
C PHE A 693 -5.50 37.19 -7.79
N SER A 694 -6.04 37.45 -6.61
CA SER A 694 -5.67 36.76 -5.37
C SER A 694 -6.55 35.52 -5.14
N THR A 695 -6.18 34.70 -4.15
CA THR A 695 -6.99 33.55 -3.70
C THR A 695 -8.37 33.97 -3.23
N THR A 696 -8.51 35.11 -2.56
CA THR A 696 -9.80 35.62 -2.09
C THR A 696 -10.68 36.11 -3.22
N ASP A 697 -10.13 36.69 -4.29
CA ASP A 697 -10.91 37.11 -5.45
C ASP A 697 -11.65 35.91 -6.05
N VAL A 698 -10.96 34.79 -6.25
CA VAL A 698 -11.56 33.56 -6.79
C VAL A 698 -12.60 32.95 -5.82
N GLN A 699 -12.39 33.08 -4.51
CA GLN A 699 -13.39 32.66 -3.52
C GLN A 699 -14.66 33.51 -3.57
N TYR A 700 -14.55 34.83 -3.72
CA TYR A 700 -15.71 35.70 -3.88
C TYR A 700 -16.44 35.43 -5.18
N VAL A 701 -15.73 35.21 -6.30
CA VAL A 701 -16.34 34.77 -7.56
C VAL A 701 -17.10 33.46 -7.38
N THR A 702 -16.49 32.48 -6.70
CA THR A 702 -17.14 31.20 -6.40
C THR A 702 -18.42 31.38 -5.58
N ARG A 703 -18.41 32.27 -4.59
CA ARG A 703 -19.58 32.60 -3.77
C ARG A 703 -20.67 33.29 -4.57
N ILE A 704 -20.33 34.22 -5.46
CA ILE A 704 -21.29 34.88 -6.35
C ILE A 704 -21.93 33.85 -7.28
N LEU A 705 -21.15 32.94 -7.86
CA LEU A 705 -21.65 31.84 -8.70
C LEU A 705 -22.63 30.94 -7.92
N GLN A 706 -22.33 30.61 -6.66
CA GLN A 706 -23.25 29.86 -5.79
C GLN A 706 -24.53 30.62 -5.48
N ASN A 707 -24.45 31.94 -5.27
CA ASN A 707 -25.63 32.79 -5.07
C ASN A 707 -26.49 32.83 -6.35
N ILE A 708 -25.88 32.94 -7.54
CA ILE A 708 -26.58 32.86 -8.83
C ILE A 708 -27.24 31.49 -9.01
N ALA A 709 -26.52 30.41 -8.69
CA ALA A 709 -27.03 29.05 -8.75
C ALA A 709 -28.25 28.83 -7.84
N SER A 710 -28.35 29.55 -6.71
CA SER A 710 -29.50 29.44 -5.80
C SER A 710 -30.82 29.96 -6.38
N VAL A 711 -30.78 30.76 -7.45
CA VAL A 711 -31.97 31.30 -8.12
C VAL A 711 -32.70 30.17 -8.88
N PRO A 712 -34.02 30.02 -8.73
CA PRO A 712 -34.76 28.89 -9.29
C PRO A 712 -35.01 28.97 -10.80
N ASP A 713 -35.09 30.18 -11.38
CA ASP A 713 -35.29 30.40 -12.82
C ASP A 713 -34.20 31.31 -13.39
N ILE A 714 -33.52 30.85 -14.45
CA ILE A 714 -32.33 31.50 -15.00
C ILE A 714 -32.50 31.77 -16.50
N GLN A 715 -32.28 33.03 -16.88
CA GLN A 715 -32.33 33.46 -18.28
C GLN A 715 -31.08 33.00 -19.05
N PRO A 716 -31.18 32.67 -20.35
CA PRO A 716 -30.02 32.27 -21.16
C PRO A 716 -28.86 33.27 -21.17
N GLY A 717 -29.16 34.58 -21.07
CA GLY A 717 -28.13 35.63 -20.99
C GLY A 717 -27.21 35.54 -19.78
N VAL A 718 -27.67 34.93 -18.68
CA VAL A 718 -26.85 34.66 -17.48
C VAL A 718 -25.78 33.62 -17.79
N VAL A 719 -26.11 32.59 -18.58
CA VAL A 719 -25.18 31.52 -18.95
C VAL A 719 -23.99 32.08 -19.72
N ARG A 720 -24.24 32.97 -20.70
CA ARG A 720 -23.20 33.67 -21.46
C ARG A 720 -22.20 34.38 -20.54
N SER A 721 -22.71 35.17 -19.60
CA SER A 721 -21.90 35.98 -18.70
C SER A 721 -21.11 35.15 -17.67
N VAL A 722 -21.75 34.10 -17.14
CA VAL A 722 -21.11 33.13 -16.25
C VAL A 722 -20.02 32.34 -16.96
N VAL A 723 -20.25 31.91 -18.21
CA VAL A 723 -19.25 31.18 -19.00
C VAL A 723 -18.03 32.06 -19.27
N ASN A 724 -18.21 33.31 -19.67
CA ASN A 724 -17.09 34.26 -19.85
C ASN A 724 -16.31 34.50 -18.56
N THR A 725 -17.01 34.61 -17.43
CA THR A 725 -16.39 34.75 -16.10
C THR A 725 -15.54 33.53 -15.77
N VAL A 726 -16.10 32.32 -15.90
CA VAL A 726 -15.39 31.07 -15.60
C VAL A 726 -14.24 30.84 -16.57
N ASP A 727 -14.39 31.20 -17.84
CA ASP A 727 -13.33 31.15 -18.86
C ASP A 727 -12.11 31.97 -18.43
N THR A 728 -12.35 33.19 -17.95
CA THR A 728 -11.30 34.06 -17.42
C THR A 728 -10.64 33.44 -16.20
N VAL A 729 -11.43 32.95 -15.22
CA VAL A 729 -10.92 32.35 -13.97
C VAL A 729 -10.09 31.08 -14.21
N ILE A 730 -10.40 30.28 -15.24
CA ILE A 730 -9.62 29.08 -15.60
C ILE A 730 -8.19 29.45 -16.03
N GLU A 731 -8.02 30.58 -16.72
CA GLU A 731 -6.73 31.07 -17.25
C GLU A 731 -5.91 31.87 -16.22
N VAL A 732 -6.50 32.22 -15.07
CA VAL A 732 -5.80 32.97 -14.02
C VAL A 732 -4.66 32.14 -13.41
N ASN A 733 -3.47 32.74 -13.35
CA ASN A 733 -2.34 32.20 -12.62
C ASN A 733 -2.25 32.84 -11.23
N ILE A 734 -2.51 32.07 -10.17
CA ILE A 734 -2.47 32.55 -8.78
C ILE A 734 -1.09 32.21 -8.19
N MET A 735 -0.33 33.23 -7.77
CA MET A 735 0.97 33.08 -7.12
C MET A 735 0.78 32.88 -5.61
N THR A 736 0.53 31.66 -5.11
CA THR A 736 0.38 31.43 -3.65
C THR A 736 1.04 30.14 -3.13
N GLU A 737 1.60 30.23 -1.92
CA GLU A 737 2.17 29.11 -1.14
C GLU A 737 1.12 28.29 -0.36
N ASP A 738 -0.13 28.78 -0.23
CA ASP A 738 -1.21 28.10 0.51
C ASP A 738 -2.03 27.16 -0.43
N VAL A 739 -1.47 25.99 -0.75
CA VAL A 739 -1.98 24.99 -1.71
C VAL A 739 -3.32 24.34 -1.28
N ASP A 740 -3.56 24.17 0.02
CA ASP A 740 -4.75 23.47 0.54
C ASP A 740 -6.06 24.22 0.27
N LEU A 741 -6.02 25.57 0.25
CA LEU A 741 -7.19 26.43 0.17
C LEU A 741 -7.87 26.43 -1.21
N LEU A 742 -7.09 26.25 -2.28
CA LEU A 742 -7.58 26.26 -3.68
C LEU A 742 -8.07 24.89 -4.17
N SER A 743 -7.75 23.80 -3.46
CA SER A 743 -8.10 22.43 -3.87
C SER A 743 -9.61 22.19 -4.04
N THR A 744 -10.44 22.83 -3.20
CA THR A 744 -11.90 22.64 -3.22
C THR A 744 -12.65 23.62 -4.13
N THR A 745 -11.99 24.68 -4.60
CA THR A 745 -12.63 25.80 -5.32
C THR A 745 -13.11 25.42 -6.73
N PRO A 746 -12.32 24.71 -7.56
CA PRO A 746 -12.75 24.20 -8.86
C PRO A 746 -14.01 23.33 -8.82
N GLY A 747 -14.12 22.46 -7.82
CA GLY A 747 -15.31 21.62 -7.62
C GLY A 747 -16.56 22.45 -7.28
N LYS A 748 -16.41 23.49 -6.46
CA LYS A 748 -17.50 24.43 -6.12
C LYS A 748 -17.95 25.25 -7.34
N ILE A 749 -17.02 25.70 -8.18
CA ILE A 749 -17.33 26.42 -9.43
C ILE A 749 -18.08 25.50 -10.40
N SER A 750 -17.58 24.28 -10.60
CA SER A 750 -18.19 23.29 -11.50
C SER A 750 -19.60 22.94 -11.03
N SER A 751 -19.78 22.68 -9.74
CA SER A 751 -21.11 22.40 -9.15
C SER A 751 -22.09 23.57 -9.28
N ALA A 752 -21.63 24.81 -9.09
CA ALA A 752 -22.48 25.99 -9.28
C ALA A 752 -22.90 26.14 -10.75
N LEU A 753 -21.98 25.90 -11.69
CA LEU A 753 -22.25 25.97 -13.12
C LEU A 753 -23.22 24.87 -13.58
N GLU A 754 -23.09 23.65 -13.08
CA GLU A 754 -24.03 22.55 -13.32
C GLU A 754 -25.44 22.91 -12.83
N ASP A 755 -25.58 23.48 -11.63
CA ASP A 755 -26.88 23.87 -11.07
C ASP A 755 -27.51 25.01 -11.89
N ILE A 756 -26.71 25.97 -12.38
CA ILE A 756 -27.15 27.05 -13.28
C ILE A 756 -27.68 26.47 -14.61
N LEU A 757 -26.93 25.58 -15.25
CA LEU A 757 -27.32 24.95 -16.51
C LEU A 757 -28.51 24.00 -16.37
N SER A 758 -28.69 23.39 -15.19
CA SER A 758 -29.85 22.55 -14.92
C SER A 758 -31.16 23.36 -14.83
N LYS A 759 -31.10 24.65 -14.47
CA LYS A 759 -32.26 25.53 -14.26
C LYS A 759 -32.52 26.55 -15.38
N VAL A 760 -31.62 26.63 -16.36
CA VAL A 760 -31.77 27.60 -17.45
C VAL A 760 -33.04 27.36 -18.26
N HIS A 761 -33.73 28.44 -18.61
CA HIS A 761 -34.93 28.41 -19.42
C HIS A 761 -34.60 28.08 -20.89
N THR A 762 -34.82 26.83 -21.29
CA THR A 762 -34.44 26.31 -22.63
C THR A 762 -35.50 26.47 -23.71
N ASN A 763 -36.79 26.64 -23.36
CA ASN A 763 -37.90 26.66 -24.34
C ASN A 763 -37.91 25.50 -25.35
N GLY A 764 -37.35 24.34 -24.97
CA GLY A 764 -37.21 23.17 -25.85
C GLY A 764 -36.10 23.27 -26.90
N GLN A 765 -35.23 24.28 -26.81
CA GLN A 765 -34.02 24.44 -27.61
C GLN A 765 -32.78 24.09 -26.79
N ILE A 766 -31.73 23.62 -27.48
CA ILE A 766 -30.44 23.35 -26.86
C ILE A 766 -29.72 24.69 -26.68
N ILE A 767 -29.27 24.98 -25.47
CA ILE A 767 -28.43 26.15 -25.20
C ILE A 767 -26.97 25.69 -25.24
N THR A 768 -26.14 26.43 -25.96
CA THR A 768 -24.69 26.18 -26.06
C THR A 768 -23.95 27.50 -25.96
N GLU A 769 -22.94 27.55 -25.09
CA GLU A 769 -22.06 28.71 -24.95
C GLU A 769 -20.60 28.22 -24.83
N ALA A 770 -19.65 29.00 -25.36
CA ALA A 770 -18.25 28.65 -25.32
C ALA A 770 -17.35 29.88 -25.10
N GLY A 771 -16.30 29.68 -24.32
CA GLY A 771 -15.12 30.53 -24.18
C GLY A 771 -13.87 29.84 -24.73
N ASN A 772 -12.69 30.41 -24.45
CA ASN A 772 -11.41 29.91 -24.94
C ASN A 772 -10.89 28.65 -24.21
N SER A 773 -11.47 28.34 -23.06
CA SER A 773 -11.03 27.30 -22.12
C SER A 773 -12.18 26.56 -21.43
N ILE A 774 -13.43 26.91 -21.76
CA ILE A 774 -14.64 26.19 -21.34
C ILE A 774 -15.69 26.22 -22.45
N ALA A 775 -16.44 25.15 -22.62
CA ALA A 775 -17.62 25.07 -23.45
C ALA A 775 -18.73 24.33 -22.70
N VAL A 776 -19.97 24.78 -22.83
CA VAL A 776 -21.12 24.24 -22.10
C VAL A 776 -22.30 24.00 -23.02
N SER A 777 -23.12 23.01 -22.67
CA SER A 777 -24.41 22.74 -23.31
C SER A 777 -25.45 22.32 -22.28
N ALA A 778 -26.67 22.85 -22.41
CA ALA A 778 -27.83 22.41 -21.65
C ALA A 778 -28.82 21.69 -22.59
N LEU A 779 -28.97 20.39 -22.39
CA LEU A 779 -29.85 19.52 -23.19
C LEU A 779 -31.24 19.41 -22.53
N PRO A 780 -32.33 19.86 -23.17
CA PRO A 780 -33.66 19.76 -22.58
C PRO A 780 -34.17 18.30 -22.55
N LEU A 781 -34.72 17.88 -21.41
CA LEU A 781 -35.33 16.55 -21.22
C LEU A 781 -36.77 16.45 -21.76
N ASN A 782 -37.38 17.58 -22.14
CA ASN A 782 -38.78 17.63 -22.59
C ASN A 782 -38.94 17.20 -24.07
N THR A 783 -39.75 16.16 -24.29
CA THR A 783 -39.78 15.26 -25.45
C THR A 783 -40.54 15.78 -26.69
N ASN A 784 -40.28 17.00 -27.16
CA ASN A 784 -40.82 17.49 -28.45
C ASN A 784 -39.79 17.49 -29.59
N LEU A 785 -38.58 16.99 -29.37
CA LEU A 785 -37.54 16.84 -30.40
C LEU A 785 -37.77 15.52 -31.17
N SER A 786 -37.75 15.58 -32.51
CA SER A 786 -37.90 14.41 -33.39
C SER A 786 -36.71 13.44 -33.36
N LEU A 787 -35.60 13.84 -32.74
CA LEU A 787 -34.35 13.08 -32.58
C LEU A 787 -33.88 13.20 -31.12
N ILE A 788 -33.48 12.09 -30.52
CA ILE A 788 -32.99 12.05 -29.12
C ILE A 788 -31.52 12.51 -29.13
N PRO A 789 -31.13 13.50 -28.32
CA PRO A 789 -29.73 13.89 -28.18
C PRO A 789 -28.95 12.79 -27.45
N THR A 790 -27.86 12.31 -28.04
CA THR A 790 -27.04 11.19 -27.54
C THR A 790 -25.65 11.62 -27.05
N GLY A 791 -25.38 12.93 -26.97
CA GLY A 791 -24.08 13.42 -26.51
C GLY A 791 -23.68 14.77 -27.10
N GLY A 792 -22.41 15.14 -26.93
CA GLY A 792 -21.83 16.38 -27.43
C GLY A 792 -20.36 16.25 -27.80
N VAL A 793 -19.90 17.04 -28.76
CA VAL A 793 -18.50 17.09 -29.24
C VAL A 793 -17.99 18.53 -29.20
N LEU A 794 -16.78 18.70 -28.67
CA LEU A 794 -16.01 19.93 -28.80
C LEU A 794 -14.97 19.74 -29.92
N GLU A 795 -15.18 20.39 -31.06
CA GLU A 795 -14.26 20.32 -32.20
C GLU A 795 -12.95 21.08 -31.94
N GLN A 796 -13.06 22.30 -31.39
CA GLN A 796 -11.92 23.15 -31.03
C GLN A 796 -12.30 24.14 -29.92
N TRP A 797 -11.32 24.60 -29.14
CA TRP A 797 -11.54 25.67 -28.15
C TRP A 797 -12.05 26.96 -28.80
N GLY A 798 -12.96 27.67 -28.12
CA GLY A 798 -13.67 28.83 -28.68
C GLY A 798 -14.85 28.49 -29.61
N SER A 799 -15.15 27.20 -29.83
CA SER A 799 -16.35 26.77 -30.56
C SER A 799 -17.41 26.15 -29.64
N ASN A 800 -18.69 26.32 -30.01
CA ASN A 800 -19.81 25.73 -29.28
C ASN A 800 -19.79 24.20 -29.38
N ILE A 801 -20.28 23.52 -28.34
CA ILE A 801 -20.45 22.06 -28.36
C ILE A 801 -21.47 21.67 -29.44
N THR A 802 -21.06 20.83 -30.39
CA THR A 802 -21.96 20.24 -31.38
C THR A 802 -22.70 19.06 -30.76
N THR A 803 -24.03 19.10 -30.76
CA THR A 803 -24.83 18.03 -30.16
C THR A 803 -25.00 16.86 -31.12
N LEU A 804 -24.84 15.66 -30.59
CA LEU A 804 -25.02 14.41 -31.32
C LEU A 804 -26.44 13.93 -31.18
N PHE A 805 -27.02 13.42 -32.26
CA PHE A 805 -28.39 12.90 -32.30
C PHE A 805 -28.41 11.45 -32.76
N ASN A 806 -29.29 10.64 -32.17
CA ASN A 806 -29.51 9.27 -32.62
C ASN A 806 -30.17 9.28 -34.00
N ASN A 807 -29.44 8.85 -35.03
CA ASN A 807 -30.01 8.64 -36.36
C ASN A 807 -30.23 7.14 -36.54
N SER A 808 -31.47 6.73 -36.78
CA SER A 808 -31.94 5.32 -36.76
C SER A 808 -31.22 4.34 -37.71
N ASN A 809 -30.20 4.78 -38.45
CA ASN A 809 -29.43 3.99 -39.41
C ASN A 809 -27.90 3.94 -39.13
N LYS A 810 -27.35 4.62 -38.11
CA LYS A 810 -25.90 4.61 -37.80
C LYS A 810 -25.62 4.75 -36.30
N ASP A 811 -24.73 3.91 -35.78
CA ASP A 811 -24.24 4.03 -34.40
C ASP A 811 -23.53 5.39 -34.17
N PRO A 812 -23.76 6.10 -33.05
CA PRO A 812 -23.10 7.38 -32.74
C PRO A 812 -21.57 7.32 -32.80
N SER A 813 -20.98 6.17 -32.44
CA SER A 813 -19.54 5.90 -32.54
C SER A 813 -19.02 5.95 -33.98
N THR A 814 -19.85 5.62 -34.97
CA THR A 814 -19.47 5.76 -36.39
C THR A 814 -19.44 7.21 -36.86
N LEU A 815 -20.22 8.11 -36.23
CA LEU A 815 -20.21 9.54 -36.54
C LEU A 815 -18.93 10.21 -36.00
N LEU A 816 -18.48 9.84 -34.80
CA LEU A 816 -17.21 10.30 -34.22
C LEU A 816 -15.99 9.85 -35.03
N ASN A 817 -16.07 8.70 -35.70
CA ASN A 817 -15.01 8.22 -36.59
C ASN A 817 -14.94 8.99 -37.93
N GLN A 818 -15.99 9.73 -38.30
CA GLN A 818 -16.00 10.59 -39.49
C GLN A 818 -15.45 11.99 -39.23
N LEU A 819 -15.44 12.44 -37.98
CA LEU A 819 -14.79 13.69 -37.57
C LEU A 819 -13.28 13.45 -37.51
N GLU A 820 -12.51 14.08 -38.40
CA GLU A 820 -11.05 13.88 -38.46
C GLU A 820 -10.36 14.40 -37.20
N ASN A 821 -10.76 15.59 -36.70
CA ASN A 821 -10.18 16.23 -35.51
C ASN A 821 -11.27 16.82 -34.60
N PHE A 822 -11.20 16.49 -33.31
CA PHE A 822 -11.94 17.14 -32.22
C PHE A 822 -11.10 17.06 -30.94
N GLU A 823 -11.39 17.86 -29.92
CA GLU A 823 -10.68 17.89 -28.63
C GLU A 823 -11.20 16.82 -27.66
N ALA A 824 -12.52 16.83 -27.44
CA ALA A 824 -13.20 15.90 -26.55
C ALA A 824 -14.65 15.64 -27.02
N ALA A 825 -15.14 14.44 -26.77
CA ALA A 825 -16.52 14.05 -27.03
C ALA A 825 -17.08 13.23 -25.88
N VAL A 826 -18.39 13.36 -25.64
CA VAL A 826 -19.13 12.54 -24.66
C VAL A 826 -20.38 11.97 -25.30
N LEU A 827 -20.62 10.69 -25.04
CA LEU A 827 -21.76 9.91 -25.53
C LEU A 827 -22.57 9.41 -24.33
N LEU A 828 -23.84 9.82 -24.29
CA LEU A 828 -24.77 9.46 -23.22
C LEU A 828 -25.62 8.25 -23.64
N PRO A 829 -25.73 7.22 -22.79
CA PRO A 829 -26.52 6.03 -23.09
C PRO A 829 -28.04 6.30 -23.03
N GLU A 830 -28.81 5.64 -23.90
CA GLU A 830 -30.25 5.89 -24.10
C GLU A 830 -31.13 5.60 -22.86
N ASN A 831 -30.68 4.71 -21.98
CA ASN A 831 -31.36 4.38 -20.73
C ASN A 831 -31.33 5.54 -19.71
N LEU A 832 -30.28 6.37 -19.71
CA LEU A 832 -30.21 7.58 -18.88
C LEU A 832 -31.22 8.63 -19.35
N LEU A 833 -31.48 8.69 -20.64
CA LEU A 833 -32.41 9.64 -21.27
C LEU A 833 -33.88 9.23 -21.12
N SER A 834 -34.14 7.97 -20.74
CA SER A 834 -35.49 7.41 -20.63
C SER A 834 -35.98 7.22 -19.18
N GLN A 835 -35.11 7.34 -18.17
CA GLN A 835 -35.54 7.46 -16.78
C GLN A 835 -36.18 8.83 -16.57
N LYS A 836 -37.50 8.89 -16.41
CA LYS A 836 -38.19 10.12 -15.98
C LYS A 836 -37.64 10.56 -14.63
N PRO A 837 -36.91 11.69 -14.55
CA PRO A 837 -36.49 12.19 -13.26
C PRO A 837 -37.69 12.72 -12.48
N SER A 838 -37.55 12.78 -11.15
CA SER A 838 -38.42 13.53 -10.25
C SER A 838 -38.70 14.93 -10.82
N ASN A 839 -39.87 15.52 -10.52
CA ASN A 839 -40.42 16.77 -11.09
C ASN A 839 -39.50 18.03 -11.11
N ASP A 840 -38.26 17.97 -10.61
CA ASP A 840 -37.35 19.11 -10.44
C ASP A 840 -36.20 19.19 -11.49
N ILE A 841 -36.04 18.23 -12.41
CA ILE A 841 -34.93 18.22 -13.39
C ILE A 841 -35.44 18.50 -14.80
N THR A 842 -35.02 19.62 -15.40
CA THR A 842 -35.48 20.09 -16.71
C THR A 842 -34.43 19.90 -17.83
N ASN A 843 -33.14 20.02 -17.52
CA ASN A 843 -32.05 19.91 -18.51
C ASN A 843 -30.87 19.04 -18.01
N ILE A 844 -30.15 18.40 -18.93
CA ILE A 844 -28.87 17.72 -18.69
C ILE A 844 -27.72 18.65 -19.07
N PRO A 845 -26.87 19.11 -18.13
CA PRO A 845 -25.67 19.86 -18.42
C PRO A 845 -24.54 18.96 -18.95
N ILE A 846 -23.86 19.43 -19.99
CA ILE A 846 -22.56 18.94 -20.47
C ILE A 846 -21.58 20.11 -20.42
N ILE A 847 -20.48 19.94 -19.70
CA ILE A 847 -19.41 20.94 -19.58
C ILE A 847 -18.10 20.29 -20.04
N ILE A 848 -17.39 20.95 -20.95
CA ILE A 848 -16.05 20.54 -21.40
C ILE A 848 -15.12 21.72 -21.15
N ARG A 849 -14.12 21.57 -20.29
CA ARG A 849 -13.22 22.65 -19.89
C ARG A 849 -11.77 22.21 -19.79
N LYS A 850 -10.84 23.16 -19.85
CA LYS A 850 -9.45 22.90 -19.47
C LYS A 850 -9.36 22.72 -17.96
N ASN A 851 -8.27 22.10 -17.49
CA ASN A 851 -7.97 22.11 -16.08
C ASN A 851 -7.64 23.55 -15.62
N PHE A 852 -7.98 23.92 -14.39
CA PHE A 852 -7.67 25.25 -13.86
C PHE A 852 -6.15 25.43 -13.76
N HIS A 853 -5.60 26.54 -14.27
CA HIS A 853 -4.15 26.72 -14.33
C HIS A 853 -3.49 26.69 -12.94
N PHE A 854 -4.19 27.18 -11.92
CA PHE A 854 -3.74 27.17 -10.51
C PHE A 854 -3.83 25.80 -9.80
N LEU A 855 -4.35 24.74 -10.45
CA LEU A 855 -4.39 23.38 -9.88
C LEU A 855 -3.15 22.54 -10.21
N LYS A 856 -2.09 23.14 -10.75
CA LYS A 856 -0.98 22.41 -11.40
C LYS A 856 -0.22 21.40 -10.52
N ASP A 857 -0.39 21.41 -9.19
CA ASP A 857 0.42 20.59 -8.26
C ASP A 857 -0.37 19.76 -7.21
N ILE A 858 -1.70 19.63 -7.30
CA ILE A 858 -2.52 18.99 -6.22
C ILE A 858 -2.78 17.48 -6.46
N VAL A 859 -2.31 16.90 -7.56
CA VAL A 859 -2.52 15.48 -7.83
C VAL A 859 -1.32 14.68 -7.30
N MET A 860 -1.49 14.07 -6.12
CA MET A 860 -0.53 13.11 -5.57
C MET A 860 -0.35 11.95 -6.57
N ASN A 861 0.77 11.97 -7.32
CA ASN A 861 1.22 10.97 -8.29
C ASN A 861 0.58 10.97 -9.69
N GLY A 862 0.17 12.12 -10.24
CA GLY A 862 -0.20 12.18 -11.67
C GLY A 862 -0.48 13.59 -12.18
N GLN A 863 -0.54 13.80 -13.50
CA GLN A 863 -0.92 15.08 -14.11
C GLN A 863 -2.17 14.90 -14.97
N VAL A 864 -3.14 15.82 -14.87
CA VAL A 864 -4.28 15.89 -15.79
C VAL A 864 -3.76 16.40 -17.15
N ILE A 865 -3.79 15.55 -18.17
CA ILE A 865 -3.26 15.86 -19.51
C ILE A 865 -4.35 16.07 -20.57
N SER A 866 -5.62 15.84 -20.22
CA SER A 866 -6.76 16.05 -21.11
C SER A 866 -7.63 17.22 -20.64
N PRO A 867 -8.59 17.67 -21.48
CA PRO A 867 -9.74 18.41 -21.00
C PRO A 867 -10.48 17.62 -19.90
N VAL A 868 -11.18 18.35 -19.04
CA VAL A 868 -12.10 17.81 -18.03
C VAL A 868 -13.52 17.86 -18.60
N ILE A 869 -14.23 16.74 -18.57
CA ILE A 869 -15.63 16.63 -18.98
C ILE A 869 -16.48 16.46 -17.72
N ASP A 870 -17.38 17.40 -17.45
CA ASP A 870 -18.35 17.29 -16.36
C ASP A 870 -19.74 16.95 -16.96
N VAL A 871 -20.35 15.87 -16.46
CA VAL A 871 -21.72 15.46 -16.81
C VAL A 871 -22.48 15.14 -15.55
N SER A 872 -23.65 15.75 -15.37
CA SER A 872 -24.51 15.49 -14.22
C SER A 872 -26.00 15.43 -14.58
N ILE A 873 -26.77 14.74 -13.74
CA ILE A 873 -28.24 14.65 -13.85
C ILE A 873 -28.82 14.89 -12.46
N GLY A 874 -29.21 16.14 -12.19
CA GLY A 874 -29.73 16.56 -10.88
C GLY A 874 -28.67 16.61 -9.77
N LYS A 875 -29.12 16.75 -8.52
CA LYS A 875 -28.25 17.00 -7.35
C LYS A 875 -27.59 15.74 -6.73
N LYS A 876 -27.69 14.57 -7.38
CA LYS A 876 -27.15 13.30 -6.87
C LYS A 876 -26.19 12.69 -7.89
N THR A 877 -25.03 12.25 -7.42
CA THR A 877 -24.12 11.41 -8.19
C THR A 877 -24.81 10.10 -8.55
N VAL A 878 -24.91 9.82 -9.85
CA VAL A 878 -25.58 8.62 -10.37
C VAL A 878 -24.52 7.55 -10.57
N PHE A 879 -24.61 6.43 -9.85
CA PHE A 879 -23.74 5.26 -10.00
C PHE A 879 -24.50 4.09 -10.64
N ASN A 880 -23.79 3.10 -11.21
CA ASN A 880 -24.31 1.91 -11.90
C ASN A 880 -25.03 2.18 -13.22
N VAL A 881 -24.54 3.14 -14.01
CA VAL A 881 -25.03 3.42 -15.36
C VAL A 881 -24.67 2.25 -16.29
N THR A 882 -25.70 1.59 -16.85
CA THR A 882 -25.54 0.39 -17.71
C THR A 882 -26.39 0.48 -18.97
N PRO A 883 -25.83 0.72 -20.17
CA PRO A 883 -24.40 0.72 -20.53
C PRO A 883 -23.63 1.96 -20.00
N PRO A 884 -22.30 1.87 -19.82
CA PRO A 884 -21.48 2.97 -19.27
C PRO A 884 -21.45 4.19 -20.19
N VAL A 885 -21.20 5.37 -19.63
CA VAL A 885 -20.96 6.61 -20.39
C VAL A 885 -19.64 6.50 -21.11
N GLU A 886 -19.63 6.80 -22.41
CA GLU A 886 -18.43 6.78 -23.24
C GLU A 886 -17.93 8.22 -23.46
N MET A 887 -16.65 8.45 -23.19
CA MET A 887 -15.97 9.70 -23.48
C MET A 887 -14.78 9.42 -24.39
N VAL A 888 -14.52 10.31 -25.32
CA VAL A 888 -13.42 10.18 -26.28
C VAL A 888 -12.56 11.43 -26.20
N PHE A 889 -11.29 11.23 -25.90
CA PHE A 889 -10.29 12.29 -25.83
C PHE A 889 -9.30 12.12 -26.98
N ASN A 890 -9.01 13.21 -27.66
CA ASN A 890 -7.95 13.26 -28.66
C ASN A 890 -6.69 13.83 -28.00
N ILE A 891 -5.63 13.03 -27.92
CA ILE A 891 -4.36 13.50 -27.37
C ILE A 891 -3.32 13.36 -28.46
N SER A 892 -2.94 14.50 -29.03
CA SER A 892 -1.82 14.60 -29.95
C SER A 892 -0.53 14.35 -29.14
N GLU A 893 0.25 13.32 -29.53
CA GLU A 893 1.59 12.97 -28.99
C GLU A 893 1.64 11.96 -27.82
N ILE A 894 1.06 10.77 -27.97
CA ILE A 894 1.32 9.65 -27.03
C ILE A 894 2.09 8.53 -27.74
N SER A 895 3.25 8.14 -27.19
CA SER A 895 3.95 6.92 -27.60
C SER A 895 3.24 5.68 -27.04
N ALA A 896 3.36 4.53 -27.70
CA ALA A 896 2.74 3.29 -27.23
C ALA A 896 3.22 2.84 -25.83
N GLU A 897 4.38 3.33 -25.38
CA GLU A 897 4.96 3.06 -24.06
C GLU A 897 4.34 3.96 -22.97
N ASP A 898 4.03 5.22 -23.30
CA ASP A 898 3.40 6.18 -22.39
C ASP A 898 1.90 5.90 -22.19
N PHE A 899 1.23 5.21 -23.12
CA PHE A 899 -0.18 4.83 -22.93
C PHE A 899 -0.41 3.98 -21.66
N LYS A 900 0.58 3.19 -21.24
CA LYS A 900 0.45 2.35 -20.03
C LYS A 900 0.36 3.16 -18.73
N SER A 901 0.81 4.41 -18.73
CA SER A 901 0.68 5.31 -17.57
C SER A 901 -0.57 6.20 -17.64
N LEU A 902 -1.35 6.13 -18.71
CA LEU A 902 -2.58 6.92 -18.86
C LEU A 902 -3.79 6.19 -18.29
N LYS A 903 -4.47 6.83 -17.34
CA LYS A 903 -5.69 6.31 -16.72
C LYS A 903 -6.84 7.29 -16.92
N CYS A 904 -8.01 6.77 -17.30
CA CYS A 904 -9.25 7.52 -17.20
C CYS A 904 -9.65 7.57 -15.72
N ALA A 905 -9.84 8.77 -15.20
CA ALA A 905 -10.16 8.99 -13.80
C ALA A 905 -11.29 9.99 -13.65
N PHE A 906 -11.89 9.99 -12.48
CA PHE A 906 -12.92 10.94 -12.08
C PHE A 906 -12.55 11.64 -10.77
N TRP A 907 -13.13 12.81 -10.53
CA TRP A 907 -12.90 13.55 -9.28
C TRP A 907 -13.76 12.97 -8.14
N ALA A 908 -13.11 12.34 -7.15
CA ALA A 908 -13.73 11.81 -5.95
C ALA A 908 -13.77 12.88 -4.85
N ALA A 909 -14.93 13.55 -4.70
CA ALA A 909 -15.09 14.69 -3.80
C ALA A 909 -14.97 14.36 -2.30
N ASP A 910 -15.18 13.10 -1.91
CA ASP A 910 -14.98 12.56 -0.55
C ASP A 910 -13.50 12.44 -0.17
N GLN A 911 -12.66 12.18 -1.18
CA GLN A 911 -11.22 11.97 -1.03
C GLN A 911 -10.39 13.19 -1.45
N ASN A 912 -11.04 14.21 -2.03
CA ASN A 912 -10.37 15.36 -2.68
C ASN A 912 -9.26 14.92 -3.64
N ALA A 913 -9.48 13.83 -4.36
CA ALA A 913 -8.49 13.21 -5.23
C ALA A 913 -9.13 12.64 -6.49
N TRP A 914 -8.32 12.46 -7.53
CA TRP A 914 -8.76 11.72 -8.70
C TRP A 914 -8.70 10.22 -8.47
N SER A 915 -9.74 9.49 -8.87
CA SER A 915 -9.85 8.04 -8.73
C SER A 915 -10.16 7.38 -10.08
N ASP A 916 -9.59 6.21 -10.36
CA ASP A 916 -9.90 5.40 -11.54
C ASP A 916 -11.05 4.40 -11.31
N ASN A 917 -11.65 4.40 -10.12
CA ASN A 917 -12.73 3.47 -9.76
C ASN A 917 -13.97 3.65 -10.67
N GLY A 918 -14.47 2.55 -11.23
CA GLY A 918 -15.64 2.56 -12.12
C GLY A 918 -15.35 3.02 -13.55
N CYS A 919 -14.11 3.42 -13.88
CA CYS A 919 -13.70 3.86 -15.22
C CYS A 919 -12.75 2.86 -15.89
N LYS A 920 -12.90 2.67 -17.21
CA LYS A 920 -12.02 1.82 -18.05
C LYS A 920 -11.53 2.59 -19.26
N SER A 921 -10.23 2.53 -19.54
CA SER A 921 -9.62 3.16 -20.71
C SER A 921 -9.40 2.15 -21.85
N LYS A 922 -9.54 2.62 -23.09
CA LYS A 922 -9.21 1.87 -24.30
C LYS A 922 -8.58 2.80 -25.33
N LEU A 923 -7.37 2.48 -25.77
CA LEU A 923 -6.74 3.19 -26.90
C LEU A 923 -7.31 2.70 -28.23
N ASN A 924 -7.67 3.63 -29.09
CA ASN A 924 -8.00 3.36 -30.49
C ASN A 924 -7.28 4.40 -31.36
N LEU A 925 -6.27 3.96 -32.13
CA LEU A 925 -5.39 4.85 -32.91
C LEU A 925 -4.69 5.90 -32.01
N THR A 926 -5.06 7.18 -32.13
CA THR A 926 -4.57 8.31 -31.31
C THR A 926 -5.64 8.83 -30.33
N ARG A 927 -6.73 8.09 -30.15
CA ARG A 927 -7.87 8.49 -29.31
C ARG A 927 -8.01 7.56 -28.12
N ILE A 928 -8.27 8.14 -26.96
CA ILE A 928 -8.52 7.40 -25.73
C ILE A 928 -10.01 7.40 -25.46
N HIS A 929 -10.59 6.21 -25.44
CA HIS A 929 -11.98 5.98 -25.06
C HIS A 929 -12.05 5.63 -23.57
N CYS A 930 -12.79 6.41 -22.80
CA CYS A 930 -13.06 6.17 -21.39
C CYS A 930 -14.51 5.70 -21.23
N PHE A 931 -14.71 4.57 -20.55
CA PHE A 931 -16.02 4.00 -20.23
C PHE A 931 -16.20 4.03 -18.72
N CYS A 932 -17.11 4.88 -18.21
CA CYS A 932 -17.35 5.04 -16.78
C CYS A 932 -18.81 4.70 -16.42
N ASP A 933 -19.02 4.05 -15.28
CA ASP A 933 -20.34 3.59 -14.82
C ASP A 933 -21.07 4.59 -13.89
N HIS A 934 -20.63 5.84 -13.87
CA HIS A 934 -21.23 6.91 -13.08
C HIS A 934 -21.17 8.27 -13.80
N LEU A 935 -21.78 9.30 -13.19
CA LEU A 935 -21.82 10.68 -13.71
C LEU A 935 -21.12 11.63 -12.73
N THR A 936 -19.99 12.21 -13.14
CA THR A 936 -19.12 13.10 -12.35
C THR A 936 -18.25 13.97 -13.28
N SER A 937 -17.13 14.49 -12.78
CA SER A 937 -16.04 15.13 -13.54
C SER A 937 -14.99 14.12 -13.97
N PHE A 938 -14.71 14.02 -15.27
CA PHE A 938 -13.80 13.02 -15.85
C PHE A 938 -12.61 13.65 -16.55
N ALA A 939 -11.44 13.02 -16.43
CA ALA A 939 -10.23 13.40 -17.14
C ALA A 939 -9.29 12.20 -17.37
N ILE A 940 -8.24 12.40 -18.17
CA ILE A 940 -7.12 11.48 -18.32
C ILE A 940 -5.96 11.98 -17.50
N ILE A 941 -5.46 11.08 -16.65
CA ILE A 941 -4.32 11.32 -15.78
C ILE A 941 -3.16 10.50 -16.30
N ALA A 942 -2.03 11.18 -16.51
CA ALA A 942 -0.77 10.53 -16.72
C ALA A 942 -0.11 10.31 -15.36
N ASP A 943 0.14 9.04 -15.01
CA ASP A 943 1.09 8.67 -13.96
C ASP A 943 2.47 9.03 -14.50
N LEU A 944 2.89 10.26 -14.25
CA LEU A 944 4.29 10.62 -14.42
C LEU A 944 5.00 9.76 -13.39
N LYS A 945 5.60 8.64 -13.84
CA LYS A 945 6.85 8.21 -13.24
C LYS A 945 7.74 9.44 -13.32
N VAL A 946 7.77 10.18 -12.23
CA VAL A 946 8.61 11.34 -12.03
C VAL A 946 10.01 10.82 -12.31
N GLY A 947 10.49 11.05 -13.53
CA GLY A 947 11.90 11.27 -13.77
C GLY A 947 12.21 12.55 -13.01
N THR A 948 12.37 12.40 -11.69
CA THR A 948 12.90 13.35 -10.71
C THR A 948 12.99 14.77 -11.23
N GLU A 949 11.87 15.49 -11.22
CA GLU A 949 11.88 16.93 -10.95
C GLU A 949 11.57 17.13 -9.46
N THR A 950 12.45 16.58 -8.63
CA THR A 950 12.82 17.27 -7.40
C THR A 950 13.48 18.60 -7.82
N PRO A 951 13.26 19.72 -7.13
CA PRO A 951 14.05 20.93 -7.33
C PRO A 951 15.46 20.69 -6.77
N ASP A 952 16.21 19.81 -7.42
CA ASP A 952 17.51 19.32 -6.97
C ASP A 952 18.60 20.14 -7.65
N PHE A 953 19.02 21.18 -6.95
CA PHE A 953 20.30 21.87 -7.13
C PHE A 953 21.45 20.91 -7.48
N HIS A 954 21.40 19.67 -6.99
CA HIS A 954 22.36 18.59 -7.28
C HIS A 954 22.35 18.08 -8.74
N PHE A 955 21.20 17.95 -9.40
CA PHE A 955 21.11 17.50 -10.81
C PHE A 955 21.58 18.58 -11.78
N GLU A 956 21.27 19.84 -11.48
CA GLU A 956 21.74 20.99 -12.25
C GLU A 956 23.26 21.11 -12.17
N ILE A 957 23.84 20.97 -10.96
CA ILE A 957 25.29 20.94 -10.75
C ILE A 957 25.94 19.79 -11.52
N LEU A 958 25.38 18.57 -11.44
CA LEU A 958 25.96 17.42 -12.11
C LEU A 958 25.91 17.58 -13.65
N SER A 959 24.86 18.20 -14.17
CA SER A 959 24.71 18.51 -15.60
C SER A 959 25.71 19.58 -16.06
N ILE A 960 25.90 20.64 -15.26
CA ILE A 960 26.91 21.68 -15.51
C ILE A 960 28.32 21.08 -15.50
N ILE A 961 28.65 20.27 -14.50
CA ILE A 961 29.95 19.59 -14.40
C ILE A 961 30.16 18.66 -15.60
N THR A 962 29.13 17.91 -16.00
CA THR A 962 29.20 16.99 -17.15
C THR A 962 29.41 17.73 -18.47
N TYR A 963 28.72 18.84 -18.70
CA TYR A 963 28.85 19.63 -19.92
C TYR A 963 30.24 20.31 -20.01
N ILE A 964 30.68 20.96 -18.92
CA ILE A 964 31.99 21.61 -18.86
C ILE A 964 33.11 20.57 -18.97
N GLY A 965 33.00 19.46 -18.23
CA GLY A 965 33.98 18.36 -18.26
C GLY A 965 34.08 17.70 -19.63
N SER A 966 32.95 17.53 -20.33
CA SER A 966 32.93 16.99 -21.70
C SER A 966 33.58 17.96 -22.69
N CYS A 967 33.30 19.26 -22.60
CA CYS A 967 33.91 20.28 -23.46
C CYS A 967 35.44 20.33 -23.31
N LEU A 968 35.92 20.33 -22.06
CA LEU A 968 37.36 20.32 -21.77
C LEU A 968 38.04 19.03 -22.27
N SER A 969 37.37 17.88 -22.12
CA SER A 969 37.88 16.59 -22.58
C SER A 969 37.97 16.52 -24.10
N ILE A 970 36.95 17.00 -24.82
CA ILE A 970 36.93 17.08 -26.29
C ILE A 970 38.08 17.96 -26.78
N PHE A 971 38.32 19.11 -26.13
CA PHE A 971 39.44 19.98 -26.46
C PHE A 971 40.80 19.28 -26.29
N GLY A 972 41.01 18.60 -25.16
CA GLY A 972 42.24 17.85 -24.89
C GLY A 972 42.47 16.70 -25.89
N LEU A 973 41.43 15.91 -26.17
CA LEU A 973 41.49 14.83 -27.17
C LEU A 973 41.76 15.37 -28.57
N GLY A 974 41.15 16.50 -28.93
CA GLY A 974 41.40 17.20 -30.19
C GLY A 974 42.86 17.63 -30.35
N MET A 975 43.48 18.16 -29.29
CA MET A 975 44.90 18.54 -29.29
C MET A 975 45.84 17.34 -29.46
N ILE A 976 45.51 16.18 -28.90
CA ILE A 976 46.27 14.93 -29.09
C ILE A 976 46.18 14.46 -30.54
N ILE A 977 44.98 14.47 -31.12
CA ILE A 977 44.74 14.11 -32.53
C ILE A 977 45.50 15.08 -33.45
N LEU A 978 45.45 16.39 -33.18
CA LEU A 978 46.15 17.41 -33.96
C LEU A 978 47.68 17.24 -33.90
N THR A 979 48.23 16.97 -32.72
CA THR A 979 49.65 16.68 -32.51
C THR A 979 50.09 15.46 -33.33
N PHE A 980 49.28 14.40 -33.35
CA PHE A 980 49.58 13.21 -34.14
C PHE A 980 49.62 13.51 -35.66
N ILE A 981 48.73 14.37 -36.16
CA ILE A 981 48.68 14.77 -37.57
C ILE A 981 49.93 15.59 -37.95
N ILE A 982 50.31 16.56 -37.12
CA ILE A 982 51.42 17.49 -37.39
C ILE A 982 52.78 16.81 -37.28
N PHE A 983 53.03 16.03 -36.22
CA PHE A 983 54.37 15.49 -35.93
C PHE A 983 54.63 14.15 -36.64
N ARG A 984 55.39 14.21 -37.75
CA ARG A 984 55.81 13.02 -38.51
C ARG A 984 56.55 11.96 -37.67
N LYS A 985 57.29 12.38 -36.63
CA LYS A 985 57.99 11.47 -35.70
C LYS A 985 57.03 10.63 -34.85
N TRP A 986 55.88 11.18 -34.46
CA TRP A 986 54.86 10.46 -33.67
C TRP A 986 54.18 9.36 -34.50
N ARG A 987 53.96 9.62 -35.79
CA ARG A 987 53.42 8.64 -36.75
C ARG A 987 54.33 7.43 -37.00
N ALA A 988 55.59 7.46 -36.57
CA ALA A 988 56.51 6.33 -36.71
C ALA A 988 56.36 5.30 -35.58
N GLN A 989 55.93 5.71 -34.38
CA GLN A 989 55.94 4.86 -33.19
C GLN A 989 54.60 4.13 -33.00
N LEU A 990 54.67 2.84 -32.64
CA LEU A 990 53.50 1.98 -32.43
C LEU A 990 52.60 2.48 -31.28
N LYS A 991 53.19 2.89 -30.15
CA LYS A 991 52.49 3.42 -28.97
C LYS A 991 51.61 4.63 -29.32
N HIS A 992 52.15 5.58 -30.09
CA HIS A 992 51.42 6.78 -30.49
C HIS A 992 50.29 6.50 -31.49
N LYS A 993 50.41 5.46 -32.33
CA LYS A 993 49.33 5.03 -33.23
C LYS A 993 48.14 4.43 -32.48
N ILE A 994 48.39 3.68 -31.40
CA ILE A 994 47.34 3.09 -30.56
C ILE A 994 46.65 4.19 -29.74
N LEU A 995 47.44 5.08 -29.13
CA LEU A 995 46.92 6.25 -28.42
C LEU A 995 46.03 7.13 -29.31
N PHE A 996 46.41 7.33 -30.58
CA PHE A 996 45.59 8.06 -31.56
C PHE A 996 44.21 7.41 -31.78
N ASN A 997 44.14 6.09 -31.96
CA ASN A 997 42.86 5.40 -32.19
C ASN A 997 41.98 5.39 -30.94
N PHE A 998 42.59 5.21 -29.76
CA PHE A 998 41.91 5.34 -28.48
C PHE A 998 41.30 6.74 -28.30
N SER A 999 42.12 7.79 -28.50
CA SER A 999 41.66 9.17 -28.41
C SER A 999 40.59 9.52 -29.46
N LEU A 1000 40.66 8.95 -30.67
CA LEU A 1000 39.66 9.15 -31.71
C LEU A 1000 38.31 8.53 -31.34
N SER A 1001 38.30 7.31 -30.78
CA SER A 1001 37.06 6.66 -30.32
C SER A 1001 36.37 7.45 -29.21
N LEU A 1002 37.12 7.93 -28.22
CA LEU A 1002 36.60 8.77 -27.13
C LEU A 1002 36.14 10.15 -27.61
N PHE A 1003 36.84 10.77 -28.56
CA PHE A 1003 36.42 12.04 -29.15
C PHE A 1003 35.06 11.91 -29.82
N LEU A 1004 34.86 10.85 -30.62
CA LEU A 1004 33.58 10.60 -31.30
C LEU A 1004 32.45 10.27 -30.31
N PHE A 1005 32.73 9.49 -29.26
CA PHE A 1005 31.78 9.23 -28.18
C PHE A 1005 31.31 10.53 -27.51
N LEU A 1006 32.23 11.37 -27.04
CA LEU A 1006 31.91 12.61 -26.32
C LEU A 1006 31.22 13.64 -27.23
N PHE A 1007 31.63 13.72 -28.50
CA PHE A 1007 31.00 14.60 -29.49
C PHE A 1007 29.55 14.19 -29.78
N LEU A 1008 29.29 12.89 -29.98
CA LEU A 1008 27.94 12.36 -30.17
C LEU A 1008 27.07 12.49 -28.92
N PHE A 1009 27.68 12.37 -27.74
CA PHE A 1009 26.99 12.57 -26.46
C PHE A 1009 26.47 14.00 -26.32
N LEU A 1010 27.30 15.01 -26.64
CA LEU A 1010 26.85 16.42 -26.64
C LEU A 1010 25.79 16.72 -27.70
N ILE A 1011 25.90 16.15 -28.90
CA ILE A 1011 24.88 16.30 -29.94
C ILE A 1011 23.55 15.65 -29.52
N GLY A 1012 23.62 14.46 -28.92
CA GLY A 1012 22.45 13.74 -28.40
C GLY A 1012 21.78 14.48 -27.26
N ALA A 1013 22.55 15.14 -26.39
CA ALA A 1013 22.02 15.92 -25.27
C ALA A 1013 21.20 17.16 -25.69
N GLN A 1014 21.47 17.74 -26.88
CA GLN A 1014 20.83 18.98 -27.33
C GLN A 1014 19.59 18.81 -28.22
N LYS A 1015 19.26 17.60 -28.70
CA LYS A 1015 18.19 17.41 -29.69
C LYS A 1015 17.21 16.29 -29.33
N LYS A 1016 16.03 16.67 -28.83
CA LYS A 1016 14.96 15.74 -28.41
C LYS A 1016 13.97 15.31 -29.53
N HIS A 1017 13.98 15.95 -30.71
CA HIS A 1017 12.88 15.81 -31.70
C HIS A 1017 13.22 15.13 -33.04
N TRP A 1018 14.16 14.16 -33.09
CA TRP A 1018 14.49 13.43 -34.33
C TRP A 1018 14.10 11.95 -34.26
N ASN A 1019 12.96 11.58 -34.87
CA ASN A 1019 12.37 10.23 -34.81
C ASN A 1019 13.34 9.09 -35.17
N TYR A 1020 14.21 9.27 -36.17
CA TYR A 1020 15.24 8.28 -36.54
C TYR A 1020 16.65 8.63 -36.03
N GLY A 1021 16.86 9.88 -35.62
CA GLY A 1021 18.16 10.39 -35.18
C GLY A 1021 18.55 9.91 -33.78
N CYS A 1022 17.57 9.79 -32.87
CA CYS A 1022 17.82 9.33 -31.51
C CYS A 1022 18.32 7.88 -31.49
N LEU A 1023 17.65 6.98 -32.23
CA LEU A 1023 18.07 5.59 -32.35
C LEU A 1023 19.48 5.47 -32.97
N ALA A 1024 19.76 6.24 -34.02
CA ALA A 1024 21.08 6.25 -34.66
C ALA A 1024 22.18 6.72 -33.69
N ILE A 1025 21.94 7.79 -32.93
CA ILE A 1025 22.88 8.31 -31.93
C ILE A 1025 23.08 7.30 -30.80
N ALA A 1026 22.00 6.67 -30.31
CA ALA A 1026 22.09 5.66 -29.27
C ALA A 1026 22.93 4.44 -29.69
N ILE A 1027 22.71 3.92 -30.91
CA ILE A 1027 23.52 2.82 -31.47
C ILE A 1027 24.98 3.23 -31.62
N LEU A 1028 25.24 4.43 -32.16
CA LEU A 1028 26.61 4.94 -32.34
C LEU A 1028 27.33 5.15 -30.99
N LEU A 1029 26.63 5.66 -29.97
CA LEU A 1029 27.18 5.83 -28.63
C LEU A 1029 27.61 4.48 -28.02
N HIS A 1030 26.75 3.46 -28.11
CA HIS A 1030 27.10 2.11 -27.64
C HIS A 1030 28.33 1.55 -28.34
N TYR A 1031 28.41 1.70 -29.66
CA TYR A 1031 29.56 1.27 -30.45
C TYR A 1031 30.86 1.98 -30.04
N PHE A 1032 30.85 3.33 -29.95
CA PHE A 1032 32.08 4.05 -29.59
C PHE A 1032 32.53 3.82 -28.14
N VAL A 1033 31.61 3.56 -27.21
CA VAL A 1033 31.95 3.10 -25.85
C VAL A 1033 32.66 1.76 -25.90
N LEU A 1034 32.11 0.78 -26.63
CA LEU A 1034 32.68 -0.56 -26.72
C LEU A 1034 34.05 -0.57 -27.44
N ALA A 1035 34.18 0.22 -28.50
CA ALA A 1035 35.44 0.48 -29.18
C ALA A 1035 36.46 1.13 -28.24
N SER A 1036 36.06 2.13 -27.44
CA SER A 1036 36.96 2.79 -26.48
C SER A 1036 37.47 1.85 -25.39
N PHE A 1037 36.60 0.98 -24.87
CA PHE A 1037 36.96 -0.05 -23.89
C PHE A 1037 37.95 -1.07 -24.49
N SER A 1038 37.70 -1.49 -25.73
CA SER A 1038 38.60 -2.39 -26.46
C SER A 1038 39.97 -1.76 -26.72
N TRP A 1039 40.01 -0.47 -27.08
CA TRP A 1039 41.26 0.28 -27.25
C TRP A 1039 42.01 0.50 -25.94
N MET A 1040 41.31 0.75 -24.83
CA MET A 1040 41.90 0.83 -23.49
C MET A 1040 42.53 -0.50 -23.09
N LEU A 1041 41.89 -1.63 -23.39
CA LEU A 1041 42.44 -2.97 -23.14
C LEU A 1041 43.70 -3.24 -23.98
N VAL A 1042 43.70 -2.85 -25.27
CA VAL A 1042 44.87 -2.95 -26.15
C VAL A 1042 46.03 -2.09 -25.64
N GLU A 1043 45.74 -0.89 -25.14
CA GLU A 1043 46.74 0.02 -24.57
C GLU A 1043 47.34 -0.54 -23.28
N ALA A 1044 46.51 -1.04 -22.36
CA ALA A 1044 46.93 -1.70 -21.13
C ALA A 1044 47.80 -2.95 -21.42
N TYR A 1045 47.40 -3.76 -22.41
CA TYR A 1045 48.20 -4.91 -22.84
C TYR A 1045 49.54 -4.50 -23.45
N LEU A 1046 49.58 -3.42 -24.23
CA LEU A 1046 50.83 -2.87 -24.76
C LEU A 1046 51.75 -2.37 -23.64
N GLN A 1047 51.21 -1.66 -22.64
CA GLN A 1047 51.99 -1.21 -21.48
C GLN A 1047 52.57 -2.39 -20.69
N TYR A 1048 51.77 -3.44 -20.47
CA TYR A 1048 52.23 -4.68 -19.85
C TYR A 1048 53.39 -5.32 -20.62
N LEU A 1049 53.29 -5.42 -21.96
CA LEU A 1049 54.36 -5.96 -22.78
C LEU A 1049 55.65 -5.13 -22.73
N ILE A 1050 55.55 -3.80 -22.64
CA ILE A 1050 56.71 -2.89 -22.57
C ILE A 1050 57.39 -2.95 -21.19
N LEU A 1051 56.62 -3.08 -20.10
CA LEU A 1051 57.13 -3.00 -18.73
C LEU A 1051 57.59 -4.35 -18.17
N VAL A 1052 56.84 -5.42 -18.40
CA VAL A 1052 57.07 -6.73 -17.72
C VAL A 1052 57.90 -7.67 -18.58
N LYS A 1053 57.74 -7.62 -19.91
CA LYS A 1053 58.42 -8.54 -20.82
C LYS A 1053 59.70 -7.89 -21.35
N VAL A 1054 60.84 -8.24 -20.73
CA VAL A 1054 62.18 -7.77 -21.11
C VAL A 1054 62.40 -7.90 -22.62
N ILE A 1055 62.85 -6.80 -23.23
CA ILE A 1055 63.25 -6.57 -24.64
C ILE A 1055 63.40 -7.87 -25.46
N GLY A 1056 62.43 -8.17 -26.33
CA GLY A 1056 62.60 -9.23 -27.34
C GLY A 1056 61.35 -9.85 -27.95
N THR A 1057 60.14 -9.67 -27.39
CA THR A 1057 58.94 -10.28 -28.00
C THR A 1057 58.35 -9.43 -29.12
N TYR A 1058 58.79 -9.68 -30.35
CA TYR A 1058 58.21 -9.13 -31.56
C TYR A 1058 56.94 -9.90 -31.95
N ILE A 1059 55.76 -9.29 -31.82
CA ILE A 1059 54.51 -9.83 -32.36
C ILE A 1059 54.34 -9.27 -33.79
N PRO A 1060 54.48 -10.09 -34.85
CA PRO A 1060 54.33 -9.60 -36.21
C PRO A 1060 52.91 -9.07 -36.43
N ARG A 1061 52.81 -7.91 -37.08
CA ARG A 1061 51.54 -7.24 -37.45
C ARG A 1061 50.63 -6.92 -36.25
N PHE A 1062 51.18 -6.67 -35.07
CA PHE A 1062 50.43 -6.34 -33.85
C PHE A 1062 49.37 -5.25 -34.07
N LEU A 1063 49.73 -4.15 -34.77
CA LEU A 1063 48.80 -3.05 -35.05
C LEU A 1063 47.57 -3.49 -35.87
N GLN A 1064 47.74 -4.38 -36.85
CA GLN A 1064 46.63 -4.86 -37.67
C GLN A 1064 45.68 -5.74 -36.86
N LYS A 1065 46.22 -6.59 -35.97
CA LYS A 1065 45.40 -7.42 -35.06
C LYS A 1065 44.64 -6.55 -34.06
N ALA A 1066 45.29 -5.52 -33.52
CA ALA A 1066 44.67 -4.56 -32.61
C ALA A 1066 43.54 -3.77 -33.30
N MET A 1067 43.74 -3.32 -34.53
CA MET A 1067 42.71 -2.60 -35.31
C MET A 1067 41.48 -3.47 -35.58
N ILE A 1068 41.66 -4.74 -35.93
CA ILE A 1068 40.53 -5.67 -36.15
C ILE A 1068 39.80 -5.92 -34.83
N PHE A 1069 40.53 -6.17 -33.75
CA PHE A 1069 39.91 -6.40 -32.45
C PHE A 1069 39.13 -5.17 -31.96
N ALA A 1070 39.73 -3.99 -31.94
CA ALA A 1070 39.15 -2.84 -31.27
C ALA A 1070 38.16 -2.00 -32.10
N TRP A 1071 38.12 -2.15 -33.44
CA TRP A 1071 37.12 -1.47 -34.30
C TRP A 1071 36.08 -2.40 -34.93
N VAL A 1072 36.28 -3.73 -34.92
CA VAL A 1072 35.32 -4.67 -35.55
C VAL A 1072 34.63 -5.55 -34.52
N VAL A 1073 35.30 -5.89 -33.40
CA VAL A 1073 34.71 -6.70 -32.34
C VAL A 1073 34.05 -5.83 -31.26
N GLY A 1074 34.66 -4.69 -30.96
CA GLY A 1074 34.04 -3.60 -30.21
C GLY A 1074 33.34 -2.65 -31.15
#